data_AF-A0A363TZR4-F1
#
_entry.id   AF-A0A363TZR4-F1
#
_cell.length_a   1.000
_cell.length_b   1.000
_cell.length_c   1.000
_cell.angle_alpha   90.00
_cell.angle_beta   90.00
_cell.angle_gamma   90.00
#
_symmetry.space_group_name_H-M   'P 1'
#
loop_
_entity.id
_entity.type
_entity.pdbx_description
1 polymer ?
#
loop_
_entity_poly.entity_id
_entity_poly.type
_entity_poly.pdbx_seq_one_letter_code
_entity_poly.pdbx_strand_id
1 'polypeptide(L)'
;MFYGCSGDDGATGATGATGATGATGATGATGGTGATGADGLTGPARVDTLHGEAALAAAELSEAGKYYCNITITGATADAAGVAAVTFTVKNGTAPVTGLTAVSAGIFKLEPKAGSLSYNRWVPYIYRPGRTVNAGYRESTTSSPLHGTLVENGGGSYTYTFGTNLGKATYIDNVTLVGYDRALTHRVSVYMGGHNGPTGEGDFDFVPSGAAVSETRNIVVTATCRKCHGPEFAGHGGDRVTVEGCVTCHSPNSAMVNTAANGGKTETIEMAVMIHKMHAGRELASSKGADGEFYDNPWTAADETADNYAEYAYTVGSINATWRTAAFPAVLENCQACHTGSVANVDNWKTVPSRAACGSCHDDIDWATGANHAGGGAANDASCAMCHPASGAGFGQSVTGAHDWTKKDIRNIPEFDITLTLDTPSRGFYVSGETPVVTLVLKDHFTGATLDHTTVVQDNAAEGCVPKAGFEGTECTVPRDGRFMTANVYVAGPRAEKVAVLTYAARATVRTDTAGPWDLSAGGGKLRVKVDSGMSMLSYNNAVAYEGYGADEWITGDITVTLPAAGAALNALFDNAAAATAAEVAAWLNNDVTFRERAFAYVDEALPGNANAGKLAIRSRGISKKNERGEVIETFAQRNVSLVTMPVAGMFAAADTGSWKTAGGADSVRKMTTANATNPKAVFSAANIQYTLDPVDDLAPGTYIVHVEYADAQRGPGNPPEPPMVDYRTPSVAVATFNVKTDKLSASQKGADGTEKPVAGNCTACHWSSAGTGFVLDNPRHNKLFDEKTADRCGGCHDYLSGQKPDATTQQRYAGSLSNRVHSVHNGAALNYPTITVGHEETAAFGRNWRITYPMDVRNCESCHPASTTSGTWKTNPNRLACMGCHDSDAATAHMKIQTYDPTPLAPWSGDEQESCKTCH
;
A
#
# COMPACT_ATOMS: atom_id res chain seq x y z
N MET A 1 -19.36 64.51 -43.94
CA MET A 1 -17.93 64.17 -44.00
C MET A 1 -17.80 62.99 -44.97
N PHE A 2 -17.12 63.07 -46.12
CA PHE A 2 -15.68 63.42 -46.35
C PHE A 2 -14.77 62.45 -45.55
N TYR A 3 -13.82 61.65 -46.05
CA TYR A 3 -13.33 61.22 -47.40
C TYR A 3 -12.78 59.77 -47.25
N GLY A 4 -12.51 58.96 -48.28
CA GLY A 4 -12.81 59.13 -49.72
C GLY A 4 -11.88 58.37 -50.70
N CYS A 5 -12.32 57.18 -51.16
CA CYS A 5 -12.11 56.61 -52.51
C CYS A 5 -10.75 56.04 -52.96
N SER A 6 -10.78 54.77 -53.40
CA SER A 6 -10.19 54.14 -54.62
C SER A 6 -10.38 52.62 -54.49
N GLY A 7 -10.83 51.83 -55.46
CA GLY A 7 -11.02 52.05 -56.91
C GLY A 7 -10.49 50.79 -57.62
N ASP A 8 -11.31 50.16 -58.47
CA ASP A 8 -11.10 48.82 -59.09
C ASP A 8 -9.87 48.79 -60.05
N ASP A 9 -9.31 47.66 -60.54
CA ASP A 9 -9.85 46.47 -61.24
C ASP A 9 -8.96 45.21 -60.95
N GLY A 10 -9.27 43.94 -61.30
CA GLY A 10 -10.35 43.33 -62.08
C GLY A 10 -10.24 41.78 -62.05
N ALA A 11 -11.22 41.06 -62.62
CA ALA A 11 -11.44 39.62 -62.36
C ALA A 11 -10.65 38.61 -63.23
N THR A 12 -10.39 37.41 -62.68
CA THR A 12 -10.26 36.07 -63.33
C THR A 12 -10.12 35.02 -62.21
N GLY A 13 -10.75 33.85 -62.18
CA GLY A 13 -11.78 33.20 -62.99
C GLY A 13 -12.24 31.92 -62.28
N ALA A 14 -13.45 31.39 -62.54
CA ALA A 14 -14.00 30.28 -61.76
C ALA A 14 -13.38 28.91 -62.13
N THR A 15 -13.11 28.07 -61.12
CA THR A 15 -12.63 26.68 -61.32
C THR A 15 -13.52 25.66 -60.59
N GLY A 16 -14.17 24.80 -61.38
CA GLY A 16 -14.48 23.39 -61.04
C GLY A 16 -15.57 23.11 -59.99
N ALA A 17 -16.69 22.55 -60.43
CA ALA A 17 -17.68 21.94 -59.52
C ALA A 17 -17.17 20.60 -58.94
N THR A 18 -17.56 20.31 -57.70
CA THR A 18 -17.26 19.05 -56.98
C THR A 18 -17.72 17.82 -57.77
N GLY A 19 -16.83 16.84 -57.95
CA GLY A 19 -17.17 15.55 -58.54
C GLY A 19 -18.14 14.75 -57.66
N ALA A 20 -19.08 14.03 -58.29
CA ALA A 20 -20.16 13.36 -57.58
C ALA A 20 -19.69 12.20 -56.69
N THR A 21 -20.30 12.07 -55.51
CA THR A 21 -20.14 10.93 -54.60
C THR A 21 -20.51 9.62 -55.31
N GLY A 22 -19.64 8.61 -55.24
CA GLY A 22 -19.91 7.28 -55.78
C GLY A 22 -21.11 6.60 -55.10
N ALA A 23 -21.83 5.76 -55.86
CA ALA A 23 -23.02 5.08 -55.35
C ALA A 23 -22.70 4.12 -54.19
N THR A 24 -23.53 4.13 -53.16
CA THR A 24 -23.46 3.17 -52.04
C THR A 24 -23.59 1.74 -52.56
N GLY A 25 -22.62 0.89 -52.24
CA GLY A 25 -22.66 -0.54 -52.56
C GLY A 25 -23.85 -1.25 -51.91
N ALA A 26 -24.37 -2.28 -52.56
CA ALA A 26 -25.50 -3.05 -52.06
C ALA A 26 -25.17 -3.73 -50.72
N THR A 27 -26.08 -3.63 -49.74
CA THR A 27 -25.97 -4.33 -48.45
C THR A 27 -25.84 -5.83 -48.69
N GLY A 28 -24.72 -6.41 -48.28
CA GLY A 28 -24.50 -7.86 -48.32
C GLY A 28 -25.52 -8.60 -47.46
N ALA A 29 -25.87 -9.83 -47.86
CA ALA A 29 -26.82 -10.65 -47.10
C ALA A 29 -26.28 -10.91 -45.68
N THR A 30 -27.15 -10.75 -44.68
CA THR A 30 -26.82 -11.06 -43.28
C THR A 30 -26.37 -12.52 -43.17
N GLY A 31 -25.08 -12.72 -42.89
CA GLY A 31 -24.53 -14.04 -42.61
C GLY A 31 -25.22 -14.64 -41.38
N GLY A 32 -25.53 -15.94 -41.43
CA GLY A 32 -26.14 -16.64 -40.29
C GLY A 32 -25.23 -16.55 -39.06
N THR A 33 -25.82 -16.24 -37.91
CA THR A 33 -25.12 -16.22 -36.62
C THR A 33 -24.39 -17.55 -36.41
N GLY A 34 -23.06 -17.50 -36.35
CA GLY A 34 -22.26 -18.67 -35.95
C GLY A 34 -22.65 -19.13 -34.55
N ALA A 35 -22.56 -20.43 -34.28
CA ALA A 35 -22.88 -20.96 -32.96
C ALA A 35 -22.00 -20.28 -31.91
N THR A 36 -22.63 -19.62 -30.93
CA THR A 36 -21.94 -19.11 -29.74
C THR A 36 -21.15 -20.25 -29.11
N GLY A 37 -19.83 -20.10 -29.02
CA GLY A 37 -19.01 -21.02 -28.23
C GLY A 37 -19.52 -21.03 -26.79
N ALA A 38 -19.58 -22.19 -26.14
CA ALA A 38 -20.18 -22.30 -24.82
C ALA A 38 -19.56 -21.27 -23.85
N ASP A 39 -20.40 -20.41 -23.28
CA ASP A 39 -19.97 -19.42 -22.30
C ASP A 39 -19.22 -20.16 -21.17
N GLY A 40 -17.98 -19.73 -20.91
CA GLY A 40 -17.20 -20.27 -19.81
C GLY A 40 -17.98 -20.10 -18.51
N LEU A 41 -18.12 -21.18 -17.74
CA LEU A 41 -19.02 -21.29 -16.58
C LEU A 41 -19.03 -20.01 -15.72
N THR A 42 -20.12 -19.26 -15.81
CA THR A 42 -20.39 -18.06 -15.00
C THR A 42 -20.78 -18.44 -13.57
N GLY A 43 -19.84 -19.09 -12.87
CA GLY A 43 -19.89 -19.20 -11.42
C GLY A 43 -19.64 -17.82 -10.79
N PRO A 44 -20.48 -17.35 -9.84
CA PRO A 44 -20.25 -16.07 -9.20
C PRO A 44 -19.04 -16.16 -8.25
N ALA A 45 -17.86 -15.81 -8.75
CA ALA A 45 -16.73 -15.41 -7.92
C ALA A 45 -17.03 -14.06 -7.26
N ARG A 46 -17.98 -14.04 -6.32
CA ARG A 46 -18.34 -12.87 -5.51
C ARG A 46 -17.48 -12.88 -4.26
N VAL A 47 -16.73 -11.79 -4.03
CA VAL A 47 -16.37 -11.40 -2.66
C VAL A 47 -17.66 -11.00 -1.97
N ASP A 48 -18.05 -11.73 -0.93
CA ASP A 48 -19.25 -11.44 -0.17
C ASP A 48 -19.04 -10.33 0.86
N THR A 49 -20.16 -9.72 1.26
CA THR A 49 -20.21 -8.53 2.10
C THR A 49 -20.00 -8.90 3.57
N LEU A 50 -18.76 -9.24 3.95
CA LEU A 50 -18.43 -9.72 5.28
C LEU A 50 -17.53 -8.75 6.05
N HIS A 51 -18.16 -7.67 6.56
CA HIS A 51 -17.67 -7.05 7.79
C HIS A 51 -18.22 -7.88 8.95
N GLY A 52 -17.38 -8.27 9.90
CA GLY A 52 -17.61 -9.36 10.87
C GLY A 52 -19.06 -9.58 11.33
N GLU A 53 -19.68 -10.66 10.83
CA GLU A 53 -20.95 -11.33 11.18
C GLU A 53 -22.24 -10.48 11.36
N ALA A 54 -22.18 -9.15 11.39
CA ALA A 54 -23.27 -8.30 11.86
C ALA A 54 -23.44 -6.97 11.09
N ALA A 55 -22.92 -6.88 9.86
CA ALA A 55 -23.21 -5.75 8.97
C ALA A 55 -24.46 -5.99 8.13
N LEU A 56 -25.48 -5.16 8.31
CA LEU A 56 -26.53 -4.96 7.31
C LEU A 56 -25.86 -4.42 6.04
N ALA A 57 -26.02 -5.09 4.92
CA ALA A 57 -25.39 -4.67 3.67
C ALA A 57 -25.92 -3.30 3.23
N ALA A 58 -25.10 -2.51 2.52
CA ALA A 58 -25.55 -1.26 1.91
C ALA A 58 -26.78 -1.45 0.99
N ALA A 59 -26.91 -2.65 0.40
CA ALA A 59 -28.10 -3.08 -0.33
C ALA A 59 -29.35 -3.17 0.59
N GLU A 60 -29.26 -3.83 1.75
CA GLU A 60 -30.36 -3.96 2.71
C GLU A 60 -30.76 -2.61 3.32
N LEU A 61 -29.80 -1.70 3.54
CA LEU A 61 -30.09 -0.31 3.94
C LEU A 61 -30.87 0.44 2.84
N SER A 62 -30.51 0.25 1.57
CA SER A 62 -31.18 0.90 0.43
C SER A 62 -32.54 0.30 0.10
N GLU A 63 -32.71 -1.02 0.19
CA GLU A 63 -34.00 -1.73 0.04
C GLU A 63 -34.99 -1.33 1.13
N ALA A 64 -34.50 -1.06 2.35
CA ALA A 64 -35.29 -0.51 3.44
C ALA A 64 -35.61 0.99 3.30
N GLY A 65 -35.15 1.66 2.24
CA GLY A 65 -35.38 3.09 1.99
C GLY A 65 -34.53 4.06 2.81
N LYS A 66 -33.48 3.58 3.51
CA LYS A 66 -32.53 4.48 4.16
C LYS A 66 -31.66 5.21 3.14
N TYR A 67 -31.30 6.45 3.44
CA TYR A 67 -30.26 7.18 2.71
C TYR A 67 -29.50 8.11 3.66
N TYR A 68 -28.21 8.31 3.41
CA TYR A 68 -27.41 9.25 4.20
C TYR A 68 -27.78 10.70 3.85
N CYS A 69 -27.92 11.53 4.88
CA CYS A 69 -28.17 12.97 4.75
C CYS A 69 -27.15 13.78 5.57
N ASN A 70 -26.78 14.93 5.04
CA ASN A 70 -25.96 15.90 5.75
C ASN A 70 -26.85 16.72 6.68
N ILE A 71 -26.62 16.61 7.99
CA ILE A 71 -27.19 17.51 8.99
C ILE A 71 -26.17 18.60 9.30
N THR A 72 -26.57 19.86 9.25
CA THR A 72 -25.72 21.00 9.61
C THR A 72 -26.47 21.87 10.61
N ILE A 73 -26.02 21.86 11.86
CA ILE A 73 -26.52 22.77 12.89
C ILE A 73 -26.08 24.20 12.53
N THR A 74 -27.04 25.11 12.47
CA THR A 74 -26.84 26.52 12.13
C THR A 74 -26.92 27.45 13.35
N GLY A 75 -27.39 26.93 14.49
CA GLY A 75 -27.32 27.61 15.78
C GLY A 75 -27.87 26.76 16.92
N ALA A 76 -27.48 27.10 18.14
CA ALA A 76 -27.97 26.48 19.37
C ALA A 76 -28.11 27.53 20.46
N THR A 77 -29.11 27.37 21.33
CA THR A 77 -29.35 28.26 22.47
C THR A 77 -29.73 27.45 23.71
N ALA A 78 -29.38 27.99 24.88
CA ALA A 78 -29.94 27.58 26.16
C ALA A 78 -30.07 28.82 27.04
N ASP A 79 -31.29 29.11 27.49
CA ASP A 79 -31.59 30.35 28.22
C ASP A 79 -31.22 30.27 29.72
N ALA A 80 -31.45 31.34 30.47
CA ALA A 80 -31.19 31.35 31.91
C ALA A 80 -32.14 30.45 32.72
N ALA A 81 -33.30 30.09 32.18
CA ALA A 81 -34.25 29.17 32.80
C ALA A 81 -33.94 27.69 32.49
N GLY A 82 -32.96 27.41 31.62
CA GLY A 82 -32.58 26.05 31.19
C GLY A 82 -33.47 25.50 30.08
N VAL A 83 -34.17 26.33 29.32
CA VAL A 83 -34.84 25.93 28.07
C VAL A 83 -33.82 25.99 26.94
N ALA A 84 -33.63 24.86 26.24
CA ALA A 84 -32.67 24.73 25.15
C ALA A 84 -33.35 24.51 23.80
N ALA A 85 -32.73 24.99 22.73
CA ALA A 85 -33.14 24.74 21.36
C ALA A 85 -31.93 24.64 20.41
N VAL A 86 -32.12 23.93 19.29
CA VAL A 86 -31.14 23.78 18.21
C VAL A 86 -31.81 24.02 16.86
N THR A 87 -31.20 24.85 16.03
CA THR A 87 -31.61 25.11 14.64
C THR A 87 -30.62 24.42 13.71
N PHE A 88 -31.12 23.68 12.72
CA PHE A 88 -30.30 22.88 11.81
C PHE A 88 -30.92 22.80 10.41
N THR A 89 -30.12 22.41 9.44
CA THR A 89 -30.57 22.11 8.07
C THR A 89 -30.26 20.66 7.73
N VAL A 90 -31.10 20.03 6.92
CA VAL A 90 -30.94 18.63 6.47
C VAL A 90 -30.93 18.58 4.94
N LYS A 91 -29.92 17.93 4.36
CA LYS A 91 -29.77 17.80 2.90
C LYS A 91 -29.41 16.40 2.44
N ASN A 92 -30.02 15.94 1.36
CA ASN A 92 -29.56 14.79 0.59
C ASN A 92 -28.70 15.32 -0.58
N GLY A 93 -27.38 15.11 -0.49
CA GLY A 93 -26.43 15.82 -1.35
C GLY A 93 -26.60 17.34 -1.21
N THR A 94 -27.06 18.00 -2.27
CA THR A 94 -27.39 19.44 -2.30
C THR A 94 -28.86 19.76 -2.06
N ALA A 95 -29.77 18.78 -2.20
CA ALA A 95 -31.22 18.98 -2.11
C ALA A 95 -31.68 19.04 -0.64
N PRO A 96 -32.56 19.99 -0.26
CA PRO A 96 -33.11 20.05 1.09
C PRO A 96 -34.06 18.87 1.36
N VAL A 97 -33.98 18.29 2.55
CA VAL A 97 -34.95 17.29 3.03
C VAL A 97 -36.04 18.04 3.80
N THR A 98 -37.29 17.96 3.32
CA THR A 98 -38.47 18.61 3.92
C THR A 98 -39.44 17.57 4.48
N GLY A 99 -40.39 18.01 5.31
CA GLY A 99 -41.44 17.15 5.88
C GLY A 99 -41.01 16.23 7.02
N LEU A 100 -39.85 16.45 7.66
CA LEU A 100 -39.42 15.66 8.82
C LEU A 100 -40.41 15.81 9.98
N THR A 101 -41.05 14.71 10.36
CA THR A 101 -41.98 14.64 11.50
C THR A 101 -41.31 14.29 12.82
N ALA A 102 -40.12 13.68 12.78
CA ALA A 102 -39.36 13.35 13.96
C ALA A 102 -37.84 13.42 13.77
N VAL A 103 -37.16 13.86 14.82
CA VAL A 103 -35.71 13.71 15.02
C VAL A 103 -35.45 13.25 16.45
N SER A 104 -34.22 12.83 16.74
CA SER A 104 -33.72 12.74 18.12
C SER A 104 -32.70 13.85 18.37
N ALA A 105 -32.64 14.39 19.59
CA ALA A 105 -31.64 15.38 19.97
C ALA A 105 -31.05 15.09 21.35
N GLY A 106 -29.77 15.40 21.53
CA GLY A 106 -29.04 15.33 22.79
C GLY A 106 -28.44 16.68 23.15
N ILE A 107 -28.29 16.94 24.46
CA ILE A 107 -27.61 18.12 24.98
C ILE A 107 -26.75 17.74 26.19
N PHE A 108 -25.52 18.25 26.18
CA PHE A 108 -24.43 17.85 27.06
C PHE A 108 -23.63 19.08 27.49
N LYS A 109 -23.03 19.06 28.68
CA LYS A 109 -22.01 20.03 29.11
C LYS A 109 -20.63 19.38 29.11
N LEU A 110 -19.59 20.17 28.86
CA LEU A 110 -18.19 19.77 29.03
C LEU A 110 -17.74 20.13 30.43
N GLU A 111 -17.71 19.16 31.34
CA GLU A 111 -17.15 19.36 32.67
C GLU A 111 -15.62 19.39 32.61
N PRO A 112 -14.96 20.38 33.24
CA PRO A 112 -13.51 20.35 33.45
C PRO A 112 -13.05 19.13 34.23
N LYS A 113 -11.75 18.83 34.18
CA LYS A 113 -11.16 17.74 34.98
C LYS A 113 -11.41 17.96 36.48
N ALA A 114 -11.92 16.94 37.16
CA ALA A 114 -12.32 17.00 38.56
C ALA A 114 -12.25 15.61 39.23
N GLY A 115 -12.17 15.61 40.56
CA GLY A 115 -12.10 14.38 41.34
C GLY A 115 -10.81 13.59 41.04
N SER A 116 -10.96 12.35 40.60
CA SER A 116 -9.85 11.44 40.30
C SER A 116 -9.38 11.47 38.84
N LEU A 117 -9.99 12.28 37.97
CA LEU A 117 -9.75 12.28 36.52
C LEU A 117 -8.72 13.34 36.10
N SER A 118 -7.85 12.99 35.15
CA SER A 118 -6.88 13.93 34.55
C SER A 118 -7.46 14.77 33.40
N TYR A 119 -8.67 14.43 32.92
CA TYR A 119 -9.28 14.93 31.69
C TYR A 119 -10.68 15.53 31.88
N ASN A 120 -11.08 16.41 30.95
CA ASN A 120 -12.44 16.95 30.85
C ASN A 120 -13.42 15.89 30.30
N ARG A 121 -14.73 16.02 30.53
CA ARG A 121 -15.71 15.01 30.09
C ARG A 121 -17.04 15.60 29.64
N TRP A 122 -17.66 14.98 28.65
CA TRP A 122 -19.06 15.25 28.33
C TRP A 122 -19.96 14.66 29.41
N VAL A 123 -20.90 15.46 29.92
CA VAL A 123 -21.95 15.02 30.84
C VAL A 123 -23.31 15.33 30.21
N PRO A 124 -24.16 14.32 29.95
CA PRO A 124 -25.50 14.50 29.41
C PRO A 124 -26.44 15.14 30.43
N TYR A 125 -27.39 15.93 29.97
CA TYR A 125 -28.53 16.38 30.80
C TYR A 125 -29.71 15.40 30.78
N ILE A 126 -29.72 14.44 29.85
CA ILE A 126 -30.84 13.52 29.63
C ILE A 126 -30.42 12.13 30.10
N TYR A 127 -30.86 11.73 31.28
CA TYR A 127 -30.78 10.36 31.78
C TYR A 127 -32.16 9.70 31.69
N ARG A 128 -32.21 8.41 31.32
CA ARG A 128 -33.45 7.63 31.25
C ARG A 128 -33.23 6.23 31.84
N PRO A 129 -34.21 5.63 32.54
CA PRO A 129 -34.13 4.24 32.97
C PRO A 129 -33.96 3.29 31.77
N GLY A 130 -33.02 2.35 31.84
CA GLY A 130 -32.68 1.47 30.72
C GLY A 130 -31.75 0.31 31.09
N ARG A 131 -31.17 -0.34 30.08
CA ARG A 131 -30.23 -1.47 30.25
C ARG A 131 -28.78 -1.03 30.57
N THR A 132 -28.55 0.27 30.58
CA THR A 132 -27.29 0.95 30.93
C THR A 132 -27.42 1.62 32.30
N VAL A 133 -26.35 1.61 33.07
CA VAL A 133 -26.20 2.39 34.31
C VAL A 133 -25.43 3.66 33.97
N ASN A 134 -25.95 4.81 34.43
CA ASN A 134 -25.32 6.13 34.34
C ASN A 134 -24.93 6.60 32.93
N ALA A 135 -25.52 6.05 31.87
CA ALA A 135 -25.29 6.48 30.49
C ALA A 135 -26.28 7.56 30.02
N GLY A 136 -25.82 8.43 29.12
CA GLY A 136 -26.65 9.45 28.49
C GLY A 136 -27.66 8.90 27.49
N TYR A 137 -28.83 9.53 27.46
CA TYR A 137 -29.89 9.28 26.48
C TYR A 137 -30.17 10.53 25.63
N ARG A 138 -31.05 10.37 24.63
CA ARG A 138 -31.56 11.44 23.78
C ARG A 138 -33.04 11.70 24.04
N GLU A 139 -33.50 12.88 23.69
CA GLU A 139 -34.92 13.15 23.47
C GLU A 139 -35.32 12.83 22.03
N SER A 140 -36.62 12.66 21.78
CA SER A 140 -37.17 12.37 20.46
C SER A 140 -38.63 12.80 20.39
N THR A 141 -39.01 13.54 19.35
CA THR A 141 -40.36 14.13 19.16
C THR A 141 -41.46 13.12 18.81
N THR A 142 -41.40 11.91 19.35
CA THR A 142 -42.60 11.05 19.50
C THR A 142 -43.74 11.87 20.10
N SER A 143 -45.00 11.55 19.77
CA SER A 143 -46.23 12.35 19.96
C SER A 143 -46.64 12.74 21.41
N SER A 144 -45.73 12.64 22.38
CA SER A 144 -45.88 13.14 23.75
C SER A 144 -45.14 14.48 23.92
N PRO A 145 -45.77 15.52 24.51
CA PRO A 145 -45.11 16.80 24.78
C PRO A 145 -43.97 16.75 25.81
N LEU A 146 -43.70 15.57 26.40
CA LEU A 146 -42.58 15.36 27.34
C LEU A 146 -41.20 15.30 26.67
N HIS A 147 -41.12 15.14 25.34
CA HIS A 147 -39.86 14.82 24.64
C HIS A 147 -39.44 15.87 23.61
N GLY A 148 -39.79 17.14 23.82
CA GLY A 148 -39.44 18.25 22.93
C GLY A 148 -40.36 18.44 21.73
N THR A 149 -40.12 19.51 20.96
CA THR A 149 -40.92 19.91 19.80
C THR A 149 -40.04 20.20 18.59
N LEU A 150 -40.50 19.82 17.40
CA LEU A 150 -39.82 20.05 16.12
C LEU A 150 -40.68 20.96 15.25
N VAL A 151 -40.08 22.00 14.68
CA VAL A 151 -40.73 22.96 13.77
C VAL A 151 -39.90 23.04 12.49
N GLU A 152 -40.55 22.87 11.33
CA GLU A 152 -39.92 23.16 10.04
C GLU A 152 -40.00 24.67 9.76
N ASN A 153 -38.85 25.30 9.55
CA ASN A 153 -38.74 26.72 9.20
C ASN A 153 -38.82 26.95 7.68
N GLY A 154 -38.90 25.87 6.89
CA GLY A 154 -38.89 25.85 5.43
C GLY A 154 -37.51 25.59 4.82
N GLY A 155 -37.49 25.10 3.58
CA GLY A 155 -36.23 24.86 2.84
C GLY A 155 -35.33 23.79 3.45
N GLY A 156 -35.90 22.83 4.20
CA GLY A 156 -35.14 21.82 4.95
C GLY A 156 -34.41 22.37 6.18
N SER A 157 -34.78 23.57 6.65
CA SER A 157 -34.37 24.13 7.94
C SER A 157 -35.39 23.77 9.02
N TYR A 158 -34.88 23.42 10.21
CA TYR A 158 -35.64 22.94 11.35
C TYR A 158 -35.18 23.59 12.64
N THR A 159 -36.10 23.79 13.58
CA THR A 159 -35.79 24.13 14.97
C THR A 159 -36.37 23.04 15.88
N TYR A 160 -35.51 22.44 16.70
CA TYR A 160 -35.91 21.51 17.75
C TYR A 160 -35.76 22.20 19.12
N THR A 161 -36.81 22.21 19.93
CA THR A 161 -36.79 22.69 21.32
C THR A 161 -36.85 21.51 22.27
N PHE A 162 -35.92 21.45 23.23
CA PHE A 162 -35.83 20.35 24.19
C PHE A 162 -36.98 20.39 25.21
N GLY A 163 -37.51 19.21 25.57
CA GLY A 163 -38.48 19.04 26.66
C GLY A 163 -37.79 19.04 28.04
N THR A 164 -36.57 18.54 28.09
CA THR A 164 -35.72 18.51 29.27
C THR A 164 -35.21 19.91 29.60
N ASN A 165 -35.61 20.41 30.77
CA ASN A 165 -35.11 21.67 31.31
C ASN A 165 -33.76 21.42 32.01
N LEU A 166 -32.69 22.06 31.53
CA LEU A 166 -31.31 21.82 32.01
C LEU A 166 -31.15 22.15 33.51
N GLY A 167 -31.85 23.20 34.00
CA GLY A 167 -31.83 23.60 35.41
C GLY A 167 -32.54 22.64 36.36
N LYS A 168 -33.27 21.65 35.83
CA LYS A 168 -34.00 20.62 36.60
C LYS A 168 -33.59 19.19 36.23
N ALA A 169 -32.63 19.03 35.33
CA ALA A 169 -32.09 17.74 34.92
C ALA A 169 -31.47 17.01 36.12
N THR A 170 -31.79 15.73 36.26
CA THR A 170 -31.28 14.85 37.32
C THR A 170 -30.58 13.62 36.74
N TYR A 171 -29.71 13.00 37.53
CA TYR A 171 -29.17 11.67 37.23
C TYR A 171 -30.27 10.60 37.35
N ILE A 172 -29.92 9.34 37.07
CA ILE A 172 -30.88 8.21 37.08
C ILE A 172 -31.53 7.95 38.46
N ASP A 173 -31.00 8.54 39.53
CA ASP A 173 -31.59 8.55 40.88
C ASP A 173 -32.83 9.46 41.00
N ASN A 174 -33.08 10.33 40.02
CA ASN A 174 -34.13 11.36 39.99
C ASN A 174 -34.07 12.37 41.15
N VAL A 175 -32.93 12.51 41.82
CA VAL A 175 -32.73 13.40 42.99
C VAL A 175 -31.50 14.29 42.82
N THR A 176 -30.37 13.72 42.39
CA THR A 176 -29.14 14.49 42.22
C THR A 176 -29.23 15.30 40.94
N LEU A 177 -29.14 16.63 41.05
CA LEU A 177 -29.13 17.52 39.88
C LEU A 177 -27.85 17.31 39.06
N VAL A 178 -27.98 17.27 37.74
CA VAL A 178 -26.85 17.30 36.80
C VAL A 178 -26.10 18.63 36.92
N GLY A 179 -26.82 19.73 37.18
CA GLY A 179 -26.27 21.07 37.39
C GLY A 179 -25.97 21.80 36.08
N TYR A 180 -26.73 22.87 35.83
CA TYR A 180 -26.63 23.70 34.63
C TYR A 180 -25.70 24.91 34.87
N ASP A 181 -24.50 24.87 34.28
CA ASP A 181 -23.53 25.97 34.32
C ASP A 181 -23.41 26.62 32.94
N ARG A 182 -23.85 27.87 32.83
CA ARG A 182 -23.88 28.63 31.57
C ARG A 182 -22.50 29.11 31.10
N ALA A 183 -21.45 28.99 31.93
CA ALA A 183 -20.09 29.34 31.55
C ALA A 183 -19.34 28.20 30.84
N LEU A 184 -19.81 26.95 30.97
CA LEU A 184 -19.19 25.79 30.34
C LEU A 184 -19.60 25.62 28.87
N THR A 185 -18.70 25.10 28.05
CA THR A 185 -19.03 24.60 26.71
C THR A 185 -20.12 23.54 26.81
N HIS A 186 -21.11 23.62 25.93
CA HIS A 186 -22.18 22.67 25.75
C HIS A 186 -22.14 22.12 24.33
N ARG A 187 -22.44 20.84 24.15
CA ARG A 187 -22.70 20.24 22.85
C ARG A 187 -24.18 20.00 22.70
N VAL A 188 -24.75 20.38 21.56
CA VAL A 188 -26.00 19.80 21.06
C VAL A 188 -25.69 18.87 19.91
N SER A 189 -26.40 17.75 19.87
CA SER A 189 -26.29 16.74 18.82
C SER A 189 -27.68 16.46 18.28
N VAL A 190 -27.87 16.54 16.95
CA VAL A 190 -29.10 16.13 16.27
C VAL A 190 -28.82 14.81 15.56
N TYR A 191 -29.65 13.81 15.84
CA TYR A 191 -29.51 12.46 15.32
C TYR A 191 -30.76 12.05 14.54
N MET A 192 -30.56 11.54 13.35
CA MET A 192 -31.59 10.96 12.50
C MET A 192 -31.18 9.53 12.14
N GLY A 193 -32.06 8.58 12.46
CA GLY A 193 -31.83 7.15 12.37
C GLY A 193 -33.11 6.38 12.69
N GLY A 194 -33.14 5.12 12.29
CA GLY A 194 -34.30 4.23 12.27
C GLY A 194 -34.18 3.26 11.08
N HIS A 195 -35.08 2.29 10.97
CA HIS A 195 -35.00 1.26 9.93
C HIS A 195 -35.28 1.76 8.49
N ASN A 196 -35.72 3.01 8.29
CA ASN A 196 -36.01 3.62 6.99
C ASN A 196 -35.76 5.15 7.07
N GLY A 197 -35.42 5.79 5.95
CA GLY A 197 -35.42 7.23 5.79
C GLY A 197 -34.06 7.94 5.93
N PRO A 198 -34.07 9.29 6.00
CA PRO A 198 -32.85 10.09 6.08
C PRO A 198 -32.09 9.79 7.38
N THR A 199 -30.83 9.35 7.21
CA THR A 199 -29.94 8.94 8.28
C THR A 199 -28.75 9.88 8.34
N GLY A 200 -28.46 10.45 9.51
CA GLY A 200 -27.41 11.46 9.65
C GLY A 200 -27.28 11.98 11.06
N GLU A 201 -26.19 12.69 11.30
CA GLU A 201 -25.82 13.20 12.62
C GLU A 201 -25.11 14.54 12.45
N GLY A 202 -25.34 15.46 13.38
CA GLY A 202 -24.70 16.77 13.39
C GLY A 202 -24.49 17.24 14.82
N ASP A 203 -23.28 17.71 15.11
CA ASP A 203 -22.81 18.13 16.42
C ASP A 203 -22.42 19.62 16.41
N PHE A 204 -22.69 20.35 17.49
CA PHE A 204 -22.35 21.77 17.61
C PHE A 204 -22.03 22.17 19.04
N ASP A 205 -20.85 22.77 19.23
CA ASP A 205 -20.38 23.30 20.51
C ASP A 205 -20.71 24.78 20.65
N PHE A 206 -21.25 25.18 21.80
CA PHE A 206 -21.60 26.58 22.13
C PHE A 206 -21.46 26.83 23.64
N VAL A 207 -21.47 28.09 24.07
CA VAL A 207 -21.51 28.44 25.50
C VAL A 207 -22.83 29.18 25.79
N PRO A 208 -23.71 28.67 26.69
CA PRO A 208 -25.03 29.27 26.96
C PRO A 208 -25.02 30.71 27.50
N SER A 209 -23.89 31.19 28.03
CA SER A 209 -23.70 32.59 28.43
C SER A 209 -23.43 33.55 27.26
N GLY A 210 -23.18 33.04 26.06
CA GLY A 210 -22.81 33.83 24.88
C GLY A 210 -21.30 34.08 24.74
N ALA A 211 -20.47 33.51 25.63
CA ALA A 211 -19.02 33.51 25.47
C ALA A 211 -18.58 32.65 24.26
N ALA A 212 -17.36 32.89 23.78
CA ALA A 212 -16.74 32.00 22.80
C ALA A 212 -16.41 30.63 23.43
N VAL A 213 -16.52 29.56 22.64
CA VAL A 213 -16.06 28.22 23.05
C VAL A 213 -14.53 28.25 23.22
N SER A 214 -14.07 28.09 24.46
CA SER A 214 -12.66 28.03 24.83
C SER A 214 -12.20 26.61 25.15
N GLU A 215 -13.03 25.86 25.89
CA GLU A 215 -12.79 24.45 26.25
C GLU A 215 -13.45 23.51 25.22
N THR A 216 -12.70 22.51 24.76
CA THR A 216 -13.16 21.50 23.79
C THR A 216 -12.68 20.09 24.16
N ARG A 217 -13.24 19.07 23.53
CA ARG A 217 -12.81 17.66 23.66
C ARG A 217 -12.77 16.95 22.31
N ASN A 218 -12.05 17.55 21.36
CA ASN A 218 -11.90 17.07 20.00
C ASN A 218 -10.55 16.34 19.88
N ILE A 219 -10.54 15.05 20.27
CA ILE A 219 -9.35 14.19 20.37
C ILE A 219 -9.17 13.31 19.12
N VAL A 220 -10.27 12.78 18.60
CA VAL A 220 -10.36 12.01 17.35
C VAL A 220 -11.53 12.54 16.52
N VAL A 221 -11.49 12.35 15.20
CA VAL A 221 -12.55 12.79 14.29
C VAL A 221 -13.03 11.66 13.39
N THR A 222 -14.30 11.73 12.98
CA THR A 222 -14.95 10.66 12.17
C THR A 222 -14.21 10.37 10.88
N ALA A 223 -13.62 11.40 10.25
CA ALA A 223 -12.82 11.24 9.04
C ALA A 223 -11.63 10.27 9.20
N THR A 224 -11.09 10.14 10.42
CA THR A 224 -10.04 9.16 10.71
C THR A 224 -10.59 7.74 10.79
N CYS A 225 -11.74 7.53 11.45
CA CYS A 225 -12.39 6.22 11.54
C CYS A 225 -12.74 5.67 10.14
N ARG A 226 -13.28 6.53 9.26
CA ARG A 226 -13.67 6.18 7.89
C ARG A 226 -12.50 5.81 6.96
N LYS A 227 -11.24 6.00 7.38
CA LYS A 227 -10.06 5.51 6.63
C LYS A 227 -10.05 3.99 6.50
N CYS A 228 -10.46 3.29 7.56
CA CYS A 228 -10.46 1.83 7.62
C CYS A 228 -11.89 1.25 7.75
N HIS A 229 -12.91 2.06 8.07
CA HIS A 229 -14.32 1.65 8.12
C HIS A 229 -15.19 2.12 6.94
N GLY A 230 -14.63 2.86 5.98
CA GLY A 230 -15.37 3.34 4.81
C GLY A 230 -16.53 4.30 5.12
N PRO A 231 -17.39 4.58 4.12
CA PRO A 231 -18.69 5.25 4.34
C PRO A 231 -19.68 4.41 5.17
N GLU A 232 -19.40 3.13 5.40
CA GLU A 232 -20.19 2.19 6.21
C GLU A 232 -20.03 2.41 7.73
N PHE A 233 -19.11 3.26 8.18
CA PHE A 233 -18.88 3.56 9.59
C PHE A 233 -20.16 4.01 10.32
N ALA A 234 -20.79 3.07 11.03
CA ALA A 234 -21.96 3.35 11.84
C ALA A 234 -22.10 2.44 13.07
N GLY A 235 -22.68 2.99 14.14
CA GLY A 235 -23.06 2.28 15.35
C GLY A 235 -24.58 2.10 15.49
N HIS A 236 -25.00 1.29 16.46
CA HIS A 236 -26.41 1.11 16.86
C HIS A 236 -27.38 0.79 15.70
N GLY A 237 -27.01 -0.11 14.78
CA GLY A 237 -27.89 -0.52 13.65
C GLY A 237 -27.95 0.48 12.49
N GLY A 238 -26.94 1.35 12.37
CA GLY A 238 -26.83 2.37 11.33
C GLY A 238 -27.25 3.77 11.78
N ASP A 239 -27.68 3.94 13.03
CA ASP A 239 -28.31 5.17 13.55
C ASP A 239 -27.32 6.19 14.15
N ARG A 240 -26.02 5.86 14.17
CA ARG A 240 -24.93 6.71 14.67
C ARG A 240 -23.79 6.67 13.68
N VAL A 241 -23.32 7.82 13.22
CA VAL A 241 -22.38 7.95 12.09
C VAL A 241 -21.24 8.92 12.37
N THR A 242 -21.20 9.57 13.55
CA THR A 242 -20.06 10.40 14.01
C THR A 242 -19.48 9.93 15.35
N VAL A 243 -18.15 9.94 15.47
CA VAL A 243 -17.44 9.73 16.75
C VAL A 243 -17.64 10.93 17.68
N GLU A 244 -17.81 12.12 17.11
CA GLU A 244 -18.09 13.38 17.80
C GLU A 244 -19.41 13.34 18.59
N GLY A 245 -20.43 12.66 18.08
CA GLY A 245 -21.71 12.43 18.76
C GLY A 245 -21.75 11.14 19.59
N CYS A 246 -20.91 10.14 19.29
CA CYS A 246 -20.78 8.94 20.12
C CYS A 246 -20.14 9.23 21.49
N VAL A 247 -19.11 10.08 21.56
CA VAL A 247 -18.37 10.40 22.80
C VAL A 247 -19.20 11.16 23.84
N THR A 248 -20.37 11.67 23.47
CA THR A 248 -21.29 12.35 24.40
C THR A 248 -22.16 11.38 25.21
N CYS A 249 -22.52 10.23 24.63
CA CYS A 249 -23.23 9.14 25.30
C CYS A 249 -22.26 8.13 25.96
N HIS A 250 -21.15 7.84 25.29
CA HIS A 250 -20.04 7.02 25.79
C HIS A 250 -19.10 7.82 26.70
N SER A 251 -19.70 8.51 27.68
CA SER A 251 -19.02 9.33 28.69
C SER A 251 -18.41 8.50 29.83
N PRO A 252 -17.50 9.06 30.64
CA PRO A 252 -16.99 8.40 31.84
C PRO A 252 -18.11 8.02 32.81
N ASN A 253 -17.94 6.88 33.49
CA ASN A 253 -18.94 6.23 34.34
C ASN A 253 -20.18 5.66 33.62
N SER A 254 -20.32 5.80 32.29
CA SER A 254 -21.33 5.05 31.52
C SER A 254 -20.98 3.57 31.51
N ALA A 255 -21.90 2.68 31.87
CA ALA A 255 -21.66 1.25 31.90
C ALA A 255 -22.86 0.41 31.46
N MET A 256 -22.59 -0.81 30.98
CA MET A 256 -23.59 -1.82 30.65
C MET A 256 -23.58 -2.95 31.68
N VAL A 257 -24.77 -3.35 32.13
CA VAL A 257 -24.95 -4.54 32.97
C VAL A 257 -25.19 -5.73 32.06
N ASN A 258 -24.36 -6.76 32.15
CA ASN A 258 -24.59 -8.00 31.44
C ASN A 258 -25.70 -8.81 32.13
N THR A 259 -26.96 -8.55 31.75
CA THR A 259 -28.13 -9.24 32.32
C THR A 259 -28.24 -10.73 31.94
N ALA A 260 -27.35 -11.27 31.11
CA ALA A 260 -27.41 -12.66 30.64
C ALA A 260 -26.59 -13.65 31.50
N ALA A 261 -25.73 -13.16 32.39
CA ALA A 261 -24.98 -13.98 33.35
C ALA A 261 -25.46 -13.71 34.79
N ASN A 262 -25.46 -14.76 35.62
CA ASN A 262 -25.93 -14.75 37.01
C ASN A 262 -25.29 -13.62 37.85
N GLY A 263 -26.03 -12.53 38.11
CA GLY A 263 -25.51 -11.37 38.87
C GLY A 263 -24.46 -10.55 38.12
N GLY A 264 -24.58 -10.46 36.79
CA GLY A 264 -23.50 -10.15 35.85
C GLY A 264 -22.63 -8.91 36.11
N LYS A 265 -21.37 -9.07 35.68
CA LYS A 265 -20.33 -8.03 35.63
C LYS A 265 -20.86 -6.76 34.94
N THR A 266 -20.45 -5.61 35.45
CA THR A 266 -20.76 -4.29 34.89
C THR A 266 -19.54 -3.79 34.13
N GLU A 267 -19.63 -3.70 32.81
CA GLU A 267 -18.55 -3.24 31.95
C GLU A 267 -18.74 -1.76 31.61
N THR A 268 -17.68 -0.96 31.77
CA THR A 268 -17.72 0.45 31.34
C THR A 268 -17.77 0.54 29.82
N ILE A 269 -18.64 1.41 29.30
CA ILE A 269 -18.75 1.74 27.88
C ILE A 269 -18.24 3.17 27.61
N GLU A 270 -17.39 3.72 28.48
CA GLU A 270 -16.67 4.96 28.20
C GLU A 270 -15.89 4.82 26.89
N MET A 271 -15.98 5.84 26.02
CA MET A 271 -15.41 5.82 24.66
C MET A 271 -13.95 5.39 24.62
N ALA A 272 -13.12 5.93 25.53
CA ALA A 272 -11.69 5.61 25.60
C ALA A 272 -11.43 4.15 25.99
N VAL A 273 -12.27 3.54 26.84
CA VAL A 273 -12.13 2.13 27.22
C VAL A 273 -12.66 1.22 26.13
N MET A 274 -13.88 1.50 25.67
CA MET A 274 -14.61 0.70 24.70
C MET A 274 -13.85 0.58 23.37
N ILE A 275 -13.42 1.69 22.78
CA ILE A 275 -12.78 1.68 21.46
C ILE A 275 -11.43 0.98 21.51
N HIS A 276 -10.59 1.27 22.51
CA HIS A 276 -9.31 0.59 22.66
C HIS A 276 -9.50 -0.93 22.87
N LYS A 277 -10.40 -1.35 23.75
CA LYS A 277 -10.67 -2.79 23.98
C LYS A 277 -11.24 -3.49 22.75
N MET A 278 -12.09 -2.84 21.96
CA MET A 278 -12.65 -3.40 20.73
C MET A 278 -11.60 -3.58 19.62
N HIS A 279 -10.60 -2.69 19.51
CA HIS A 279 -9.53 -2.82 18.52
C HIS A 279 -8.40 -3.74 19.00
N ALA A 280 -8.10 -3.74 20.30
CA ALA A 280 -7.17 -4.68 20.91
C ALA A 280 -7.67 -6.13 20.83
N GLY A 281 -8.95 -6.37 21.15
CA GLY A 281 -9.60 -7.67 21.02
C GLY A 281 -8.80 -8.81 21.66
N ARG A 282 -8.23 -9.66 20.81
CA ARG A 282 -7.36 -10.81 21.17
C ARG A 282 -5.94 -10.47 21.67
N GLU A 283 -5.52 -9.21 21.60
CA GLU A 283 -4.22 -8.74 22.07
C GLU A 283 -4.26 -8.27 23.54
N LEU A 284 -5.46 -8.20 24.14
CA LEU A 284 -5.64 -7.89 25.55
C LEU A 284 -5.04 -9.00 26.44
N ALA A 285 -4.36 -8.62 27.52
CA ALA A 285 -3.80 -9.58 28.48
C ALA A 285 -4.91 -10.43 29.11
N SER A 286 -6.08 -9.85 29.41
CA SER A 286 -7.26 -10.56 29.93
C SER A 286 -7.93 -11.53 28.94
N SER A 287 -7.50 -11.55 27.66
CA SER A 287 -8.08 -12.43 26.64
C SER A 287 -7.38 -13.79 26.51
N LYS A 288 -6.16 -13.92 27.06
CA LYS A 288 -5.37 -15.16 27.06
C LYS A 288 -6.00 -16.23 27.97
N GLY A 289 -5.80 -17.49 27.59
CA GLY A 289 -6.19 -18.68 28.33
C GLY A 289 -5.40 -18.88 29.62
N ALA A 290 -5.69 -19.99 30.32
CA ALA A 290 -5.05 -20.29 31.61
C ALA A 290 -3.56 -20.68 31.48
N ASP A 291 -3.09 -20.96 30.27
CA ASP A 291 -1.71 -21.24 29.91
C ASP A 291 -0.89 -19.98 29.56
N GLY A 292 -1.57 -18.84 29.34
CA GLY A 292 -0.96 -17.58 28.92
C GLY A 292 -0.93 -17.34 27.41
N GLU A 293 -1.49 -18.23 26.59
CA GLU A 293 -1.65 -18.05 25.14
C GLU A 293 -3.10 -17.78 24.74
N PHE A 294 -3.34 -17.32 23.51
CA PHE A 294 -4.72 -17.08 22.99
C PHE A 294 -5.19 -18.21 22.05
N TYR A 295 -4.25 -19.04 21.60
CA TYR A 295 -4.49 -20.17 20.70
C TYR A 295 -3.15 -20.93 20.60
N ASP A 296 -3.12 -22.19 21.02
CA ASP A 296 -1.99 -23.08 20.83
C ASP A 296 -1.91 -23.59 19.37
N ASN A 297 -0.95 -24.47 19.07
CA ASN A 297 -0.80 -25.01 17.72
C ASN A 297 -1.73 -26.23 17.58
N PRO A 298 -2.62 -26.30 16.57
CA PRO A 298 -3.50 -27.48 16.37
C PRO A 298 -2.75 -28.80 16.10
N TRP A 299 -1.42 -28.75 15.89
CA TRP A 299 -0.55 -29.92 15.80
C TRP A 299 0.13 -30.33 17.12
N THR A 300 0.06 -29.51 18.17
CA THR A 300 0.50 -29.91 19.51
C THR A 300 -0.66 -30.53 20.26
N ALA A 301 -0.44 -31.68 20.91
CA ALA A 301 -1.46 -32.40 21.68
C ALA A 301 -1.80 -31.76 23.04
N ALA A 302 -1.63 -30.43 23.16
CA ALA A 302 -2.22 -29.65 24.22
C ALA A 302 -3.73 -29.51 23.96
N ASP A 303 -4.49 -29.24 25.02
CA ASP A 303 -5.94 -29.48 25.03
C ASP A 303 -6.70 -28.18 24.68
N GLU A 304 -7.00 -27.99 23.38
CA GLU A 304 -7.77 -26.85 22.85
C GLU A 304 -9.12 -26.62 23.57
N THR A 305 -9.61 -27.56 24.38
CA THR A 305 -10.85 -27.38 25.15
C THR A 305 -10.72 -26.38 26.30
N ALA A 306 -9.50 -26.01 26.70
CA ALA A 306 -9.25 -25.00 27.76
C ALA A 306 -9.53 -23.56 27.31
N ASP A 307 -9.17 -23.21 26.07
CA ASP A 307 -9.09 -21.80 25.63
C ASP A 307 -10.39 -21.28 24.99
N ASN A 308 -11.22 -22.19 24.48
CA ASN A 308 -12.50 -21.86 23.85
C ASN A 308 -13.57 -21.29 24.83
N TYR A 309 -13.26 -21.17 26.13
CA TYR A 309 -14.19 -20.76 27.18
C TYR A 309 -13.68 -19.64 28.11
N ALA A 310 -12.74 -18.80 27.68
CA ALA A 310 -12.30 -17.66 28.50
C ALA A 310 -13.48 -16.80 28.99
N GLU A 311 -13.76 -16.76 30.29
CA GLU A 311 -14.89 -15.99 30.87
C GLU A 311 -14.60 -14.48 31.00
N TYR A 312 -13.48 -14.02 30.40
CA TYR A 312 -12.76 -12.83 30.84
C TYR A 312 -12.59 -11.71 29.80
N ALA A 313 -12.80 -11.95 28.50
CA ALA A 313 -12.74 -10.85 27.53
C ALA A 313 -13.93 -9.88 27.67
N TYR A 314 -13.65 -8.63 27.34
CA TYR A 314 -14.57 -7.49 27.45
C TYR A 314 -15.90 -7.70 26.73
N THR A 315 -17.00 -7.63 27.48
CA THR A 315 -18.32 -8.08 27.05
C THR A 315 -19.33 -6.93 26.98
N VAL A 316 -19.62 -6.44 25.77
CA VAL A 316 -20.63 -5.39 25.56
C VAL A 316 -22.01 -6.01 25.34
N GLY A 317 -22.77 -6.15 26.44
CA GLY A 317 -24.14 -6.69 26.42
C GLY A 317 -24.19 -8.18 26.07
N SER A 318 -25.16 -8.59 25.24
CA SER A 318 -25.32 -10.00 24.82
C SER A 318 -24.40 -10.41 23.66
N ILE A 319 -23.60 -9.51 23.12
CA ILE A 319 -22.78 -9.72 21.91
C ILE A 319 -21.41 -10.31 22.31
N ASN A 320 -21.44 -11.39 23.09
CA ASN A 320 -20.31 -11.86 23.88
C ASN A 320 -19.18 -12.49 23.03
N ALA A 321 -19.46 -12.89 21.79
CA ALA A 321 -18.49 -13.58 20.92
C ALA A 321 -17.74 -12.64 19.94
N THR A 322 -18.38 -11.60 19.39
CA THR A 322 -17.88 -10.91 18.18
C THR A 322 -16.64 -10.05 18.40
N TRP A 323 -16.44 -9.51 19.60
CA TRP A 323 -15.32 -8.60 19.89
C TRP A 323 -14.06 -9.33 20.40
N ARG A 324 -14.17 -10.63 20.68
CA ARG A 324 -13.04 -11.46 21.14
C ARG A 324 -12.12 -11.89 20.00
N THR A 325 -12.71 -12.12 18.84
CA THR A 325 -12.02 -12.46 17.59
C THR A 325 -11.52 -11.22 16.84
N ALA A 326 -11.92 -10.02 17.27
CA ALA A 326 -11.49 -8.76 16.69
C ALA A 326 -9.96 -8.63 16.73
N ALA A 327 -9.43 -8.05 15.65
CA ALA A 327 -8.02 -7.89 15.41
C ALA A 327 -7.80 -6.55 14.72
N PHE A 328 -6.90 -5.73 15.25
CA PHE A 328 -6.48 -4.54 14.53
C PHE A 328 -5.70 -4.97 13.26
N PRO A 329 -5.97 -4.42 12.07
CA PRO A 329 -5.28 -4.81 10.83
C PRO A 329 -3.84 -4.24 10.72
N ALA A 330 -3.29 -3.72 11.82
CA ALA A 330 -1.98 -3.12 11.94
C ALA A 330 -1.46 -3.31 13.38
N VAL A 331 -0.28 -2.76 13.68
CA VAL A 331 0.29 -2.78 15.04
C VAL A 331 -0.58 -1.93 15.99
N LEU A 332 -1.06 -2.51 17.08
CA LEU A 332 -1.97 -1.86 18.04
C LEU A 332 -1.36 -0.62 18.70
N GLU A 333 -0.04 -0.60 18.95
CA GLU A 333 0.64 0.59 19.48
C GLU A 333 0.79 1.74 18.47
N ASN A 334 0.32 1.59 17.22
CA ASN A 334 0.23 2.72 16.29
C ASN A 334 -0.95 3.65 16.67
N CYS A 335 -0.81 4.37 17.78
CA CYS A 335 -1.82 5.30 18.30
C CYS A 335 -2.27 6.32 17.23
N GLN A 336 -1.38 6.68 16.30
CA GLN A 336 -1.62 7.67 15.25
C GLN A 336 -2.50 7.15 14.10
N ALA A 337 -2.85 5.86 14.06
CA ALA A 337 -3.93 5.38 13.20
C ALA A 337 -5.27 6.08 13.53
N CYS A 338 -5.53 6.36 14.82
CA CYS A 338 -6.70 7.10 15.29
C CYS A 338 -6.37 8.55 15.71
N HIS A 339 -5.23 8.77 16.38
CA HIS A 339 -4.82 10.06 16.92
C HIS A 339 -3.94 10.85 15.94
N THR A 340 -4.56 11.43 14.92
CA THR A 340 -3.89 12.10 13.80
C THR A 340 -4.61 13.37 13.36
N GLY A 341 -3.88 14.26 12.69
CA GLY A 341 -4.33 15.59 12.29
C GLY A 341 -4.00 16.68 13.31
N SER A 342 -4.62 17.84 13.16
CA SER A 342 -4.31 19.07 13.92
C SER A 342 -5.50 19.59 14.73
N VAL A 343 -6.38 18.70 15.20
CA VAL A 343 -7.53 19.09 16.04
C VAL A 343 -7.09 19.46 17.46
N ALA A 344 -7.84 20.37 18.09
CA ALA A 344 -7.41 21.11 19.29
C ALA A 344 -6.96 20.25 20.49
N ASN A 345 -7.41 18.99 20.59
CA ASN A 345 -7.04 18.08 21.68
C ASN A 345 -6.47 16.75 21.15
N VAL A 346 -6.00 16.70 19.90
CA VAL A 346 -5.48 15.46 19.28
C VAL A 346 -4.44 14.79 20.17
N ASP A 347 -3.52 15.59 20.74
CA ASP A 347 -2.39 15.14 21.54
C ASP A 347 -2.76 14.61 22.94
N ASN A 348 -4.03 14.62 23.35
CA ASN A 348 -4.44 14.11 24.66
C ASN A 348 -4.05 12.63 24.89
N TRP A 349 -3.89 11.82 23.83
CA TRP A 349 -3.42 10.44 23.93
C TRP A 349 -2.03 10.31 24.58
N LYS A 350 -1.15 11.31 24.35
CA LYS A 350 0.21 11.35 24.91
C LYS A 350 0.35 12.33 26.08
N THR A 351 -0.45 13.40 26.14
CA THR A 351 -0.34 14.44 27.18
C THR A 351 -1.28 14.25 28.37
N VAL A 352 -2.33 13.43 28.25
CA VAL A 352 -3.35 13.21 29.30
C VAL A 352 -3.55 11.72 29.57
N PRO A 353 -2.51 10.99 30.03
CA PRO A 353 -2.67 9.61 30.47
C PRO A 353 -3.66 9.51 31.63
N SER A 354 -4.40 8.41 31.68
CA SER A 354 -5.44 8.14 32.67
C SER A 354 -5.61 6.63 32.84
N ARG A 355 -6.07 6.18 34.01
CA ARG A 355 -6.26 4.74 34.28
C ARG A 355 -7.31 4.12 33.35
N ALA A 356 -8.31 4.88 32.93
CA ALA A 356 -9.30 4.46 31.94
C ALA A 356 -8.66 4.21 30.56
N ALA A 357 -7.89 5.16 30.02
CA ALA A 357 -7.29 5.03 28.70
C ALA A 357 -6.10 4.05 28.68
N CYS A 358 -5.30 3.95 29.74
CA CYS A 358 -4.16 3.03 29.81
C CYS A 358 -4.62 1.61 30.13
N GLY A 359 -5.49 1.44 31.13
CA GLY A 359 -6.05 0.15 31.56
C GLY A 359 -7.07 -0.46 30.58
N SER A 360 -7.36 0.20 29.47
CA SER A 360 -8.15 -0.40 28.39
C SER A 360 -7.33 -1.47 27.66
N CYS A 361 -6.05 -1.22 27.39
CA CYS A 361 -5.13 -2.18 26.76
C CYS A 361 -4.27 -2.92 27.79
N HIS A 362 -3.74 -2.21 28.79
CA HIS A 362 -3.02 -2.80 29.93
C HIS A 362 -4.01 -3.26 31.00
N ASP A 363 -4.84 -4.23 30.65
CA ASP A 363 -6.03 -4.60 31.40
C ASP A 363 -5.83 -5.66 32.50
N ASP A 364 -4.57 -6.04 32.71
CA ASP A 364 -4.05 -6.82 33.83
C ASP A 364 -3.54 -5.95 35.00
N ILE A 365 -3.53 -4.62 34.87
CA ILE A 365 -3.10 -3.70 35.94
C ILE A 365 -4.16 -3.60 37.05
N ASP A 366 -3.76 -3.92 38.29
CA ASP A 366 -4.53 -3.60 39.48
C ASP A 366 -4.11 -2.23 40.03
N TRP A 367 -4.92 -1.21 39.73
CA TRP A 367 -4.70 0.16 40.20
C TRP A 367 -4.81 0.35 41.71
N ALA A 368 -5.38 -0.60 42.46
CA ALA A 368 -5.49 -0.53 43.92
C ALA A 368 -4.27 -1.14 44.62
N THR A 369 -3.81 -2.33 44.19
CA THR A 369 -2.64 -2.98 44.80
C THR A 369 -1.31 -2.59 44.15
N GLY A 370 -1.32 -2.16 42.89
CA GLY A 370 -0.12 -1.97 42.08
C GLY A 370 0.38 -3.25 41.40
N ALA A 371 -0.37 -4.36 41.44
CA ALA A 371 -0.01 -5.54 40.67
C ALA A 371 0.05 -5.20 39.17
N ASN A 372 1.08 -5.72 38.50
CA ASN A 372 1.42 -5.45 37.10
C ASN A 372 1.73 -3.98 36.75
N HIS A 373 1.92 -3.10 37.76
CA HIS A 373 2.34 -1.71 37.55
C HIS A 373 3.51 -1.35 38.47
N ALA A 374 4.72 -1.26 37.89
CA ALA A 374 5.97 -1.03 38.64
C ALA A 374 5.99 0.28 39.47
N GLY A 375 5.14 1.26 39.14
CA GLY A 375 4.94 2.48 39.94
C GLY A 375 4.09 2.30 41.19
N GLY A 376 3.57 1.10 41.47
CA GLY A 376 2.63 0.82 42.56
C GLY A 376 1.19 1.24 42.23
N GLY A 377 0.29 1.15 43.22
CA GLY A 377 -1.13 1.50 43.02
C GLY A 377 -1.36 2.98 42.71
N ALA A 378 -2.35 3.28 41.86
CA ALA A 378 -2.76 4.63 41.49
C ALA A 378 -4.25 4.87 41.80
N ALA A 379 -4.52 5.60 42.89
CA ALA A 379 -5.88 5.93 43.31
C ALA A 379 -6.59 6.98 42.43
N ASN A 380 -5.83 7.75 41.65
CA ASN A 380 -6.32 8.79 40.73
C ASN A 380 -5.30 9.02 39.60
N ASP A 381 -5.69 9.79 38.59
CA ASP A 381 -4.91 10.02 37.37
C ASP A 381 -3.90 11.20 37.49
N ALA A 382 -3.84 11.90 38.62
CA ALA A 382 -3.15 13.20 38.72
C ALA A 382 -1.62 13.11 38.59
N SER A 383 -1.02 11.97 38.94
CA SER A 383 0.42 11.71 38.83
C SER A 383 0.83 11.06 37.49
N CYS A 384 -0.13 10.58 36.69
CA CYS A 384 0.17 9.77 35.51
C CYS A 384 1.10 10.50 34.52
N ALA A 385 0.83 11.78 34.22
CA ALA A 385 1.64 12.57 33.28
C ALA A 385 3.03 12.97 33.83
N MET A 386 3.25 12.85 35.15
CA MET A 386 4.57 13.10 35.78
C MET A 386 5.47 11.86 35.65
N CYS A 387 4.89 10.66 35.79
CA CYS A 387 5.62 9.41 35.64
C CYS A 387 5.78 9.03 34.17
N HIS A 388 4.71 9.17 33.38
CA HIS A 388 4.64 8.92 31.95
C HIS A 388 4.42 10.25 31.20
N PRO A 389 5.49 11.05 30.98
CA PRO A 389 5.38 12.26 30.18
C PRO A 389 5.08 11.91 28.71
N ALA A 390 4.62 12.88 27.94
CA ALA A 390 4.31 12.67 26.52
C ALA A 390 5.53 12.14 25.73
N SER A 391 6.72 12.71 25.97
CA SER A 391 7.98 12.33 25.33
C SER A 391 9.17 12.61 26.26
N GLY A 392 10.35 12.11 25.88
CA GLY A 392 11.59 12.31 26.64
C GLY A 392 11.74 11.38 27.85
N ALA A 393 12.66 11.74 28.75
CA ALA A 393 12.92 11.02 30.00
C ALA A 393 12.04 11.57 31.13
N GLY A 394 11.19 10.71 31.70
CA GLY A 394 10.42 10.98 32.93
C GLY A 394 10.95 10.17 34.10
N PHE A 395 10.14 10.05 35.17
CA PHE A 395 10.39 9.06 36.23
C PHE A 395 10.09 7.62 35.77
N GLY A 396 9.24 7.45 34.76
CA GLY A 396 9.05 6.23 33.99
C GLY A 396 9.21 6.48 32.48
N GLN A 397 8.91 5.47 31.67
CA GLN A 397 8.94 5.60 30.21
C GLN A 397 7.88 6.60 29.73
N SER A 398 8.24 7.43 28.74
CA SER A 398 7.29 8.36 28.10
C SER A 398 6.26 7.63 27.24
N VAL A 399 5.07 8.20 27.09
CA VAL A 399 3.96 7.58 26.35
C VAL A 399 4.35 7.33 24.89
N THR A 400 4.99 8.29 24.20
CA THR A 400 5.44 8.03 22.82
C THR A 400 6.60 7.05 22.75
N GLY A 401 7.44 6.94 23.78
CA GLY A 401 8.58 6.02 23.80
C GLY A 401 8.13 4.57 24.01
N ALA A 402 7.25 4.33 24.97
CA ALA A 402 6.72 2.99 25.28
C ALA A 402 5.84 2.41 24.16
N HIS A 403 5.25 3.26 23.33
CA HIS A 403 4.45 2.88 22.16
C HIS A 403 5.23 2.98 20.82
N ASP A 404 6.54 3.28 20.85
CA ASP A 404 7.39 3.21 19.68
C ASP A 404 7.78 1.76 19.36
N TRP A 405 6.84 1.04 18.77
CA TRP A 405 6.98 -0.37 18.40
C TRP A 405 8.19 -0.64 17.48
N THR A 406 8.70 0.36 16.75
CA THR A 406 9.90 0.19 15.89
C THR A 406 11.17 -0.10 16.68
N LYS A 407 11.22 0.31 17.95
CA LYS A 407 12.39 0.20 18.83
C LYS A 407 12.28 -0.92 19.87
N LYS A 408 11.13 -1.59 19.97
CA LYS A 408 10.89 -2.64 20.98
C LYS A 408 11.71 -3.91 20.75
N ASP A 409 11.92 -4.28 19.49
CA ASP A 409 12.77 -5.40 19.12
C ASP A 409 14.09 -4.87 18.53
N ILE A 410 15.20 -5.10 19.22
CA ILE A 410 16.52 -4.67 18.77
C ILE A 410 16.93 -5.33 17.43
N ARG A 411 16.35 -6.49 17.08
CA ARG A 411 16.56 -7.11 15.76
C ARG A 411 16.02 -6.26 14.62
N ASN A 412 15.04 -5.37 14.88
CA ASN A 412 14.45 -4.46 13.90
C ASN A 412 15.31 -3.21 13.62
N ILE A 413 16.41 -3.02 14.34
CA ILE A 413 17.27 -1.84 14.22
C ILE A 413 18.42 -2.16 13.23
N PRO A 414 18.56 -1.44 12.10
CA PRO A 414 19.67 -1.64 11.17
C PRO A 414 21.00 -1.17 11.77
N GLU A 415 22.14 -1.72 11.31
CA GLU A 415 23.46 -1.15 11.66
C GLU A 415 23.68 0.22 11.01
N PHE A 416 23.19 0.41 9.78
CA PHE A 416 23.41 1.62 8.99
C PHE A 416 22.11 2.28 8.50
N ASP A 417 22.08 3.62 8.58
CA ASP A 417 21.18 4.41 7.75
C ASP A 417 21.79 4.60 6.36
N ILE A 418 21.02 4.33 5.31
CA ILE A 418 21.45 4.51 3.92
C ILE A 418 20.78 5.76 3.33
N THR A 419 21.57 6.79 3.05
CA THR A 419 21.15 7.87 2.15
C THR A 419 21.40 7.43 0.71
N LEU A 420 20.35 7.42 -0.11
CA LEU A 420 20.40 7.01 -1.51
C LEU A 420 19.92 8.14 -2.41
N THR A 421 20.77 8.56 -3.35
CA THR A 421 20.44 9.57 -4.37
C THR A 421 20.83 9.09 -5.76
N LEU A 422 20.29 9.75 -6.78
CA LEU A 422 20.79 9.67 -8.15
C LEU A 422 21.28 11.06 -8.59
N ASP A 423 22.10 11.12 -9.62
CA ASP A 423 22.34 12.37 -10.34
C ASP A 423 21.07 12.85 -11.07
N THR A 424 21.06 14.14 -11.40
CA THR A 424 19.91 14.80 -12.03
C THR A 424 20.25 15.10 -13.50
N PRO A 425 19.58 14.46 -14.46
CA PRO A 425 19.78 14.77 -15.88
C PRO A 425 19.24 16.18 -16.17
N SER A 426 19.83 16.86 -17.15
CA SER A 426 19.55 18.28 -17.47
C SER A 426 18.09 18.60 -17.80
N ARG A 427 17.28 17.57 -18.12
CA ARG A 427 15.86 17.67 -18.48
C ARG A 427 14.91 17.23 -17.35
N GLY A 428 15.43 16.79 -16.20
CA GLY A 428 14.65 16.18 -15.11
C GLY A 428 14.23 14.73 -15.34
N PHE A 429 14.52 14.18 -16.52
CA PHE A 429 14.39 12.76 -16.87
C PHE A 429 15.50 12.35 -17.85
N TYR A 430 15.86 11.07 -17.82
CA TYR A 430 16.88 10.48 -18.68
C TYR A 430 16.31 10.13 -20.06
N VAL A 431 17.16 10.20 -21.08
CA VAL A 431 16.89 9.73 -22.46
C VAL A 431 17.97 8.77 -22.95
N SER A 432 17.76 8.15 -24.12
CA SER A 432 18.74 7.24 -24.74
C SER A 432 20.14 7.88 -24.85
N GLY A 433 21.17 7.10 -24.57
CA GLY A 433 22.57 7.50 -24.40
C GLY A 433 22.95 7.93 -22.98
N GLU A 434 21.99 8.22 -22.10
CA GLU A 434 22.26 8.69 -20.74
C GLU A 434 22.24 7.52 -19.72
N THR A 435 23.17 7.57 -18.77
CA THR A 435 23.40 6.52 -17.76
C THR A 435 23.29 7.12 -16.35
N PRO A 436 22.30 6.69 -15.53
CA PRO A 436 22.19 7.18 -14.16
C PRO A 436 23.33 6.68 -13.27
N VAL A 437 23.77 7.54 -12.36
CA VAL A 437 24.77 7.27 -11.33
C VAL A 437 24.10 7.33 -9.96
N VAL A 438 24.00 6.17 -9.32
CA VAL A 438 23.50 6.01 -7.96
C VAL A 438 24.59 6.43 -6.99
N THR A 439 24.29 7.30 -6.02
CA THR A 439 25.21 7.67 -4.93
C THR A 439 24.65 7.17 -3.61
N LEU A 440 25.47 6.44 -2.86
CA LEU A 440 25.15 5.84 -1.58
C LEU A 440 26.02 6.47 -0.48
N VAL A 441 25.39 6.83 0.63
CA VAL A 441 26.09 7.24 1.87
C VAL A 441 25.54 6.42 3.03
N LEU A 442 26.39 5.56 3.58
CA LEU A 442 26.18 4.79 4.81
C LEU A 442 26.53 5.67 6.01
N LYS A 443 25.65 5.69 7.01
CA LYS A 443 25.87 6.30 8.32
C LYS A 443 25.59 5.29 9.41
N ASP A 444 26.36 5.32 10.49
CA ASP A 444 26.07 4.56 11.71
C ASP A 444 24.72 5.03 12.27
N HIS A 445 23.78 4.09 12.47
CA HIS A 445 22.38 4.40 12.80
C HIS A 445 22.22 5.15 14.14
N PHE A 446 23.13 4.94 15.09
CA PHE A 446 23.03 5.49 16.45
C PHE A 446 23.69 6.86 16.62
N THR A 447 24.80 7.08 15.92
CA THR A 447 25.60 8.31 16.00
C THR A 447 25.32 9.27 14.84
N GLY A 448 24.71 8.78 13.75
CA GLY A 448 24.53 9.53 12.51
C GLY A 448 25.83 9.84 11.76
N ALA A 449 26.97 9.28 12.19
CA ALA A 449 28.28 9.53 11.61
C ALA A 449 28.43 8.80 10.27
N THR A 450 28.89 9.50 9.24
CA THR A 450 29.22 8.91 7.93
C THR A 450 30.40 7.94 8.04
N LEU A 451 30.27 6.75 7.47
CA LEU A 451 31.37 5.76 7.40
C LEU A 451 32.40 6.16 6.33
N ASP A 452 33.65 5.73 6.50
CA ASP A 452 34.64 5.75 5.42
C ASP A 452 34.34 4.61 4.45
N HIS A 453 33.79 4.93 3.28
CA HIS A 453 33.39 3.88 2.33
C HIS A 453 34.59 3.24 1.63
N THR A 454 35.81 3.74 1.82
CA THR A 454 37.02 3.02 1.40
C THR A 454 37.34 1.84 2.32
N THR A 455 36.85 1.81 3.56
CA THR A 455 37.05 0.67 4.49
C THR A 455 35.87 -0.30 4.52
N VAL A 456 34.71 0.09 3.98
CA VAL A 456 33.52 -0.76 3.84
C VAL A 456 33.82 -1.93 2.89
N VAL A 457 33.88 -3.15 3.41
CA VAL A 457 34.26 -4.38 2.68
C VAL A 457 33.38 -5.58 3.05
N GLN A 458 33.20 -6.52 2.12
CA GLN A 458 32.53 -7.78 2.42
C GLN A 458 33.38 -8.64 3.36
N ASP A 459 32.82 -9.08 4.49
CA ASP A 459 33.44 -10.01 5.43
C ASP A 459 32.39 -11.04 5.89
N ASN A 460 32.78 -12.31 5.99
CA ASN A 460 31.92 -13.37 6.53
C ASN A 460 31.82 -13.32 8.06
N ALA A 461 32.68 -12.54 8.73
CA ALA A 461 32.60 -12.22 10.14
C ALA A 461 31.83 -10.91 10.43
N ALA A 462 31.00 -10.43 9.49
CA ALA A 462 30.10 -9.29 9.70
C ALA A 462 28.92 -9.71 10.60
N GLU A 463 28.98 -9.39 11.89
CA GLU A 463 27.98 -9.88 12.84
C GLU A 463 26.68 -9.05 12.88
N GLY A 464 26.69 -7.75 12.54
CA GLY A 464 25.52 -6.87 12.71
C GLY A 464 25.23 -6.54 14.20
N CYS A 465 24.14 -5.84 14.52
CA CYS A 465 23.75 -5.50 15.91
C CYS A 465 23.56 -6.71 16.86
N VAL A 466 24.47 -6.90 17.83
CA VAL A 466 24.34 -7.90 18.92
C VAL A 466 23.63 -7.29 20.15
N PRO A 467 22.55 -7.88 20.68
CA PRO A 467 21.90 -7.43 21.92
C PRO A 467 22.81 -7.53 23.15
N LYS A 468 22.77 -6.51 24.00
CA LYS A 468 23.48 -6.50 25.30
C LYS A 468 22.68 -7.28 26.34
N ALA A 469 23.29 -8.32 26.91
CA ALA A 469 22.66 -9.09 27.98
C ALA A 469 22.32 -8.19 29.20
N GLY A 470 21.05 -8.20 29.62
CA GLY A 470 20.58 -7.49 30.82
C GLY A 470 20.23 -6.01 30.63
N PHE A 471 19.87 -5.56 29.42
CA PHE A 471 19.42 -4.19 29.16
C PHE A 471 18.06 -4.17 28.45
N GLU A 472 17.07 -3.44 28.98
CA GLU A 472 15.76 -3.20 28.35
C GLU A 472 15.82 -2.07 27.30
N GLY A 473 16.94 -1.95 26.58
CA GLY A 473 17.22 -0.77 25.75
C GLY A 473 18.05 -1.07 24.50
N THR A 474 17.95 -0.14 23.54
CA THR A 474 18.40 -0.25 22.15
C THR A 474 19.93 -0.20 21.94
N GLU A 475 20.76 -0.49 22.95
CA GLU A 475 22.22 -0.41 22.80
C GLU A 475 22.82 -1.72 22.27
N CYS A 476 23.24 -1.74 21.00
CA CYS A 476 24.07 -2.81 20.46
C CYS A 476 25.40 -2.89 21.24
N THR A 477 25.80 -4.09 21.68
CA THR A 477 26.93 -4.24 22.62
C THR A 477 28.27 -3.83 22.00
N VAL A 478 28.57 -4.38 20.81
CA VAL A 478 29.63 -3.97 19.87
C VAL A 478 29.22 -4.48 18.49
N PRO A 479 28.81 -3.60 17.57
CA PRO A 479 29.24 -3.70 16.17
C PRO A 479 29.19 -2.33 15.46
N ARG A 480 30.35 -1.85 15.02
CA ARG A 480 30.51 -0.61 14.22
C ARG A 480 31.66 -0.79 13.24
N ASP A 481 31.79 -1.99 12.70
CA ASP A 481 33.00 -2.43 12.02
C ASP A 481 32.99 -2.16 10.51
N GLY A 482 31.85 -1.71 9.97
CA GLY A 482 31.67 -1.37 8.56
C GLY A 482 31.69 -2.59 7.63
N ARG A 483 31.46 -3.78 8.19
CA ARG A 483 31.40 -5.05 7.45
C ARG A 483 29.97 -5.40 7.10
N PHE A 484 29.81 -6.26 6.12
CA PHE A 484 28.52 -6.80 5.69
C PHE A 484 28.75 -8.13 4.97
N MET A 485 27.77 -9.05 5.00
CA MET A 485 27.84 -10.29 4.23
C MET A 485 27.35 -10.11 2.78
N THR A 486 26.36 -9.25 2.52
CA THR A 486 25.90 -8.93 1.16
C THR A 486 25.57 -7.45 1.01
N ALA A 487 25.92 -6.85 -0.13
CA ALA A 487 25.51 -5.50 -0.51
C ALA A 487 25.01 -5.56 -1.96
N ASN A 488 23.70 -5.36 -2.14
CA ASN A 488 22.98 -5.60 -3.37
C ASN A 488 22.32 -4.32 -3.87
N VAL A 489 22.33 -4.12 -5.19
CA VAL A 489 21.59 -3.06 -5.87
C VAL A 489 20.73 -3.68 -6.98
N TYR A 490 19.49 -3.21 -7.04
CA TYR A 490 18.45 -3.63 -7.97
C TYR A 490 17.84 -2.38 -8.59
N VAL A 491 17.41 -2.48 -9.85
CA VAL A 491 16.60 -1.44 -10.47
C VAL A 491 15.37 -2.10 -11.09
N ALA A 492 14.19 -1.54 -10.86
CA ALA A 492 12.95 -2.04 -11.43
C ALA A 492 12.05 -0.90 -11.93
N GLY A 493 11.32 -1.12 -13.02
CA GLY A 493 10.34 -0.17 -13.52
C GLY A 493 9.89 -0.48 -14.96
N PRO A 494 8.94 0.30 -15.51
CA PRO A 494 8.33 1.50 -14.94
C PRO A 494 7.44 1.23 -13.71
N ARG A 495 7.00 2.28 -12.99
CA ARG A 495 6.44 2.18 -11.63
C ARG A 495 5.14 1.38 -11.56
N ALA A 496 4.34 1.42 -12.62
CA ALA A 496 3.09 0.69 -12.77
C ALA A 496 3.28 -0.74 -13.33
N GLU A 497 4.48 -1.10 -13.79
CA GLU A 497 4.81 -2.38 -14.43
C GLU A 497 6.26 -2.77 -14.07
N LYS A 498 6.44 -3.33 -12.86
CA LYS A 498 7.76 -3.45 -12.24
C LYS A 498 8.58 -4.62 -12.78
N VAL A 499 9.32 -4.34 -13.84
CA VAL A 499 10.28 -5.25 -14.45
C VAL A 499 11.70 -4.89 -14.02
N ALA A 500 12.50 -5.88 -13.62
CA ALA A 500 13.89 -5.66 -13.19
C ALA A 500 14.84 -5.38 -14.38
N VAL A 501 15.68 -4.36 -14.25
CA VAL A 501 16.48 -3.73 -15.32
C VAL A 501 17.84 -3.19 -14.82
N LEU A 502 18.68 -2.68 -15.74
CA LEU A 502 19.85 -1.80 -15.50
C LEU A 502 21.01 -2.24 -14.57
N THR A 503 21.17 -3.51 -14.23
CA THR A 503 22.36 -4.05 -13.54
C THR A 503 23.21 -4.93 -14.45
N TYR A 504 24.54 -4.98 -14.24
CA TYR A 504 25.50 -5.69 -15.13
C TYR A 504 25.26 -7.21 -15.13
N ALA A 505 24.69 -7.74 -14.04
CA ALA A 505 24.28 -9.15 -13.93
C ALA A 505 22.95 -9.49 -14.63
N ALA A 506 22.13 -8.52 -15.04
CA ALA A 506 20.69 -8.71 -15.31
C ALA A 506 20.28 -8.84 -16.78
N ARG A 507 21.23 -8.99 -17.72
CA ARG A 507 20.92 -9.02 -19.16
C ARG A 507 21.74 -10.08 -19.89
N ALA A 508 21.09 -10.89 -20.72
CA ALA A 508 21.75 -11.87 -21.55
C ALA A 508 22.60 -11.13 -22.60
N THR A 509 23.91 -11.36 -22.56
CA THR A 509 24.88 -10.65 -23.41
C THR A 509 25.93 -11.62 -23.93
N VAL A 510 26.14 -11.64 -25.25
CA VAL A 510 27.29 -12.32 -25.88
C VAL A 510 28.38 -11.30 -26.16
N ARG A 511 29.65 -11.66 -25.94
CA ARG A 511 30.81 -10.77 -26.11
C ARG A 511 31.81 -11.35 -27.09
N THR A 512 32.53 -10.51 -27.82
CA THR A 512 33.61 -10.97 -28.69
C THR A 512 34.81 -11.53 -27.92
N ASP A 513 35.61 -12.34 -28.60
CA ASP A 513 36.88 -12.89 -28.09
C ASP A 513 37.88 -11.77 -27.79
N THR A 514 38.03 -10.85 -28.75
CA THR A 514 38.98 -9.74 -28.73
C THR A 514 38.25 -8.40 -28.78
N ALA A 515 38.99 -7.30 -28.59
CA ALA A 515 38.49 -5.92 -28.80
C ALA A 515 38.51 -5.50 -30.29
N GLY A 516 38.77 -6.45 -31.20
CA GLY A 516 39.24 -6.13 -32.54
C GLY A 516 40.64 -5.49 -32.52
N PRO A 517 41.04 -4.82 -33.62
CA PRO A 517 40.32 -4.75 -34.89
C PRO A 517 40.23 -6.12 -35.58
N TRP A 518 39.22 -6.32 -36.43
CA TRP A 518 39.04 -7.56 -37.21
C TRP A 518 39.21 -7.33 -38.71
N ASP A 519 39.73 -8.34 -39.41
CA ASP A 519 39.76 -8.36 -40.87
C ASP A 519 38.42 -8.89 -41.42
N LEU A 520 37.59 -7.96 -41.89
CA LEU A 520 36.30 -8.21 -42.52
C LEU A 520 36.35 -8.02 -44.04
N SER A 521 37.53 -7.81 -44.62
CA SER A 521 37.73 -7.40 -46.02
C SER A 521 37.21 -8.40 -47.06
N ALA A 522 37.10 -9.68 -46.69
CA ALA A 522 36.50 -10.72 -47.52
C ALA A 522 35.01 -10.48 -47.83
N GLY A 523 34.28 -9.78 -46.95
CA GLY A 523 32.85 -9.57 -47.06
C GLY A 523 32.01 -10.85 -46.99
N GLY A 524 30.70 -10.74 -47.17
CA GLY A 524 29.78 -11.89 -47.33
C GLY A 524 29.56 -12.77 -46.09
N GLY A 525 30.26 -12.49 -44.99
CA GLY A 525 30.07 -13.14 -43.70
C GLY A 525 28.65 -12.94 -43.15
N LYS A 526 28.23 -13.82 -42.24
CA LYS A 526 26.89 -13.79 -41.62
C LYS A 526 27.00 -13.95 -40.12
N LEU A 527 26.18 -13.22 -39.38
CA LEU A 527 26.02 -13.40 -37.96
C LEU A 527 24.58 -13.86 -37.68
N ARG A 528 24.42 -15.08 -37.16
CA ARG A 528 23.11 -15.61 -36.76
C ARG A 528 22.94 -15.53 -35.24
N VAL A 529 21.97 -14.73 -34.81
CA VAL A 529 21.64 -14.45 -33.43
C VAL A 529 20.27 -15.05 -33.14
N LYS A 530 20.17 -15.85 -32.07
CA LYS A 530 18.91 -16.36 -31.55
C LYS A 530 18.57 -15.67 -30.24
N VAL A 531 17.44 -14.96 -30.24
CA VAL A 531 16.74 -14.43 -29.07
C VAL A 531 15.60 -15.40 -28.73
N ASP A 532 15.29 -15.62 -27.45
CA ASP A 532 14.24 -16.55 -27.00
C ASP A 532 14.35 -17.96 -27.62
N SER A 533 15.55 -18.53 -27.67
CA SER A 533 15.86 -19.82 -28.32
C SER A 533 15.58 -19.88 -29.85
N GLY A 534 15.33 -18.72 -30.48
CA GLY A 534 14.95 -18.57 -31.88
C GLY A 534 13.44 -18.57 -32.12
N MET A 535 12.61 -18.47 -31.07
CA MET A 535 11.16 -18.43 -31.22
C MET A 535 10.68 -17.05 -31.69
N SER A 536 9.82 -17.04 -32.71
CA SER A 536 9.14 -15.81 -33.13
C SER A 536 8.13 -15.38 -32.07
N MET A 537 8.07 -14.07 -31.83
CA MET A 537 7.06 -13.47 -30.96
C MET A 537 5.91 -12.90 -31.78
N LEU A 538 4.71 -13.00 -31.23
CA LEU A 538 3.54 -12.31 -31.75
C LEU A 538 3.61 -10.82 -31.36
N SER A 539 3.59 -9.92 -32.35
CA SER A 539 3.36 -8.49 -32.11
C SER A 539 1.89 -8.16 -32.31
N TYR A 540 1.27 -7.56 -31.30
CA TYR A 540 -0.08 -7.01 -31.41
C TYR A 540 -0.05 -5.83 -32.40
N ASN A 541 -0.75 -5.96 -33.54
CA ASN A 541 -0.79 -4.88 -34.52
C ASN A 541 -1.96 -3.92 -34.26
N ASN A 542 -1.69 -2.63 -34.42
CA ASN A 542 -2.60 -1.54 -34.06
C ASN A 542 -3.27 -0.99 -35.33
N ALA A 543 -4.43 -1.55 -35.71
CA ALA A 543 -5.27 -1.00 -36.76
C ALA A 543 -6.76 -1.21 -36.46
N VAL A 544 -7.45 -0.08 -36.23
CA VAL A 544 -8.86 0.26 -36.46
C VAL A 544 -9.93 -0.87 -36.46
N ALA A 545 -10.98 -0.64 -35.69
CA ALA A 545 -12.17 -1.50 -35.55
C ALA A 545 -12.67 -2.20 -36.84
N TYR A 546 -13.00 -3.49 -36.67
CA TYR A 546 -13.85 -4.29 -37.56
C TYR A 546 -13.35 -4.51 -39.01
N GLU A 547 -12.51 -5.53 -39.20
CA GLU A 547 -12.80 -6.69 -40.07
C GLU A 547 -11.76 -7.81 -39.87
N GLY A 548 -12.14 -9.07 -40.12
CA GLY A 548 -11.55 -10.29 -39.53
C GLY A 548 -10.02 -10.43 -39.57
N TYR A 549 -9.45 -10.76 -38.40
CA TYR A 549 -8.07 -11.22 -38.16
C TYR A 549 -7.02 -10.55 -39.05
N GLY A 550 -6.69 -9.29 -38.73
CA GLY A 550 -5.47 -8.65 -39.24
C GLY A 550 -4.27 -9.54 -38.97
N ALA A 551 -3.44 -9.76 -39.99
CA ALA A 551 -2.40 -10.78 -39.94
C ALA A 551 -1.40 -10.53 -38.79
N ASP A 552 -1.30 -11.51 -37.90
CA ASP A 552 -0.32 -11.60 -36.82
C ASP A 552 1.09 -11.27 -37.32
N GLU A 553 1.67 -10.17 -36.83
CA GLU A 553 3.04 -9.80 -37.19
C GLU A 553 4.02 -10.58 -36.32
N TRP A 554 4.56 -11.68 -36.87
CA TRP A 554 5.56 -12.50 -36.23
C TRP A 554 6.94 -11.86 -36.29
N ILE A 555 7.41 -11.30 -35.17
CA ILE A 555 8.78 -10.81 -35.05
C ILE A 555 9.71 -12.01 -34.83
N THR A 556 10.62 -12.29 -35.77
CA THR A 556 11.52 -13.45 -35.67
C THR A 556 12.45 -13.36 -34.45
N GLY A 557 12.56 -14.46 -33.70
CA GLY A 557 13.63 -14.63 -32.70
C GLY A 557 14.93 -15.17 -33.31
N ASP A 558 14.90 -15.61 -34.56
CA ASP A 558 16.05 -16.12 -35.30
C ASP A 558 16.46 -15.10 -36.36
N ILE A 559 17.56 -14.39 -36.10
CA ILE A 559 17.99 -13.20 -36.83
C ILE A 559 19.29 -13.54 -37.55
N THR A 560 19.42 -13.21 -38.84
CA THR A 560 20.68 -13.37 -39.58
C THR A 560 21.07 -12.06 -40.27
N VAL A 561 22.06 -11.37 -39.70
CA VAL A 561 22.66 -10.17 -40.33
C VAL A 561 23.74 -10.63 -41.30
N THR A 562 23.74 -10.09 -42.52
CA THR A 562 24.72 -10.43 -43.57
C THR A 562 25.60 -9.22 -43.88
N LEU A 563 26.91 -9.43 -43.79
CA LEU A 563 27.92 -8.46 -44.20
C LEU A 563 27.91 -8.34 -45.73
N PRO A 564 27.95 -7.13 -46.32
CA PRO A 564 28.02 -6.99 -47.77
C PRO A 564 29.22 -7.74 -48.38
N ALA A 565 29.09 -8.17 -49.63
CA ALA A 565 30.24 -8.67 -50.39
C ALA A 565 31.29 -7.57 -50.55
N ALA A 566 32.57 -7.96 -50.69
CA ALA A 566 33.68 -7.03 -50.88
C ALA A 566 33.41 -6.04 -52.03
N GLY A 567 33.53 -4.74 -51.75
CA GLY A 567 33.21 -3.67 -52.70
C GLY A 567 32.69 -2.41 -52.01
N ALA A 568 32.11 -1.50 -52.79
CA ALA A 568 31.70 -0.17 -52.32
C ALA A 568 30.72 -0.18 -51.14
N ALA A 569 29.82 -1.18 -51.06
CA ALA A 569 28.88 -1.30 -49.94
C ALA A 569 29.56 -1.73 -48.62
N LEU A 570 30.63 -2.54 -48.69
CA LEU A 570 31.43 -2.91 -47.52
C LEU A 570 32.30 -1.72 -47.06
N ASN A 571 32.92 -1.03 -48.02
CA ASN A 571 33.78 0.14 -47.77
C ASN A 571 33.00 1.38 -47.29
N ALA A 572 31.67 1.34 -47.30
CA ALA A 572 30.80 2.38 -46.73
C ALA A 572 30.39 2.10 -45.28
N LEU A 573 30.69 0.89 -44.75
CA LEU A 573 30.40 0.49 -43.36
C LEU A 573 31.59 0.64 -42.42
N PHE A 574 32.81 0.64 -42.95
CA PHE A 574 34.07 0.66 -42.19
C PHE A 574 35.08 1.60 -42.84
N ASP A 575 35.75 2.43 -42.06
CA ASP A 575 36.87 3.27 -42.51
C ASP A 575 38.04 2.41 -43.04
N ASN A 576 38.21 1.22 -42.45
CA ASN A 576 39.08 0.18 -42.97
C ASN A 576 38.50 -1.22 -42.70
N ALA A 577 37.90 -1.86 -43.71
CA ALA A 577 37.33 -3.20 -43.57
C ALA A 577 38.37 -4.29 -43.20
N ALA A 578 39.67 -4.09 -43.43
CA ALA A 578 40.71 -5.01 -42.99
C ALA A 578 41.16 -4.79 -41.53
N ALA A 579 40.62 -3.77 -40.86
CA ALA A 579 40.91 -3.44 -39.46
C ALA A 579 39.68 -2.81 -38.78
N ALA A 580 38.50 -3.41 -38.97
CA ALA A 580 37.23 -2.88 -38.46
C ALA A 580 37.19 -2.90 -36.93
N THR A 581 36.77 -1.79 -36.32
CA THR A 581 36.70 -1.60 -34.87
C THR A 581 35.37 -2.10 -34.27
N ALA A 582 35.36 -2.34 -32.96
CA ALA A 582 34.13 -2.68 -32.22
C ALA A 582 33.01 -1.63 -32.39
N ALA A 583 33.35 -0.36 -32.54
CA ALA A 583 32.37 0.72 -32.71
C ALA A 583 31.70 0.69 -34.11
N GLU A 584 32.48 0.54 -35.18
CA GLU A 584 31.94 0.45 -36.55
C GLU A 584 31.10 -0.82 -36.73
N VAL A 585 31.55 -1.94 -36.16
CA VAL A 585 30.81 -3.22 -36.21
C VAL A 585 29.51 -3.13 -35.40
N ALA A 586 29.51 -2.48 -34.24
CA ALA A 586 28.27 -2.20 -33.50
C ALA A 586 27.31 -1.33 -34.31
N ALA A 587 27.80 -0.28 -34.97
CA ALA A 587 27.00 0.58 -35.83
C ALA A 587 26.41 -0.17 -37.04
N TRP A 588 27.19 -1.04 -37.70
CA TRP A 588 26.69 -1.91 -38.78
C TRP A 588 25.55 -2.82 -38.30
N LEU A 589 25.73 -3.52 -37.17
CA LEU A 589 24.70 -4.39 -36.61
C LEU A 589 23.43 -3.60 -36.25
N ASN A 590 23.57 -2.46 -35.58
CA ASN A 590 22.43 -1.60 -35.20
C ASN A 590 21.73 -0.91 -36.39
N ASN A 591 22.35 -0.89 -37.58
CA ASN A 591 21.71 -0.41 -38.80
C ASN A 591 20.81 -1.46 -39.47
N ASP A 592 21.00 -2.76 -39.20
CA ASP A 592 20.10 -3.80 -39.69
C ASP A 592 18.71 -3.71 -39.02
N VAL A 593 17.66 -3.73 -39.83
CA VAL A 593 16.28 -3.49 -39.40
C VAL A 593 15.74 -4.55 -38.45
N THR A 594 16.10 -5.82 -38.67
CA THR A 594 15.57 -6.97 -37.92
C THR A 594 16.43 -7.27 -36.70
N PHE A 595 17.75 -7.03 -36.79
CA PHE A 595 18.63 -7.09 -35.62
C PHE A 595 18.25 -6.01 -34.61
N ARG A 596 18.22 -4.73 -35.01
CA ARG A 596 17.96 -3.62 -34.09
C ARG A 596 16.56 -3.63 -33.48
N GLU A 597 15.66 -4.48 -33.97
CA GLU A 597 14.32 -4.68 -33.45
C GLU A 597 14.35 -5.57 -32.19
N ARG A 598 15.10 -6.68 -32.22
CA ARG A 598 15.14 -7.73 -31.15
C ARG A 598 16.48 -7.85 -30.42
N ALA A 599 17.49 -7.11 -30.84
CA ALA A 599 18.79 -7.01 -30.19
C ALA A 599 19.39 -5.62 -30.45
N PHE A 600 20.52 -5.33 -29.82
CA PHE A 600 21.42 -4.27 -30.27
C PHE A 600 22.86 -4.64 -29.86
N ALA A 601 23.81 -3.97 -30.50
CA ALA A 601 25.24 -4.15 -30.30
C ALA A 601 25.87 -2.88 -29.69
N TYR A 602 26.88 -3.05 -28.84
CA TYR A 602 27.60 -1.94 -28.20
C TYR A 602 29.05 -2.34 -27.90
N VAL A 603 29.88 -1.36 -27.53
CA VAL A 603 31.25 -1.60 -27.07
C VAL A 603 31.26 -1.60 -25.53
N ASP A 604 31.78 -2.68 -24.93
CA ASP A 604 31.84 -2.84 -23.47
C ASP A 604 32.86 -1.83 -22.87
N GLU A 605 32.49 -1.18 -21.78
CA GLU A 605 33.10 0.09 -21.33
C GLU A 605 34.54 -0.10 -20.82
N ALA A 606 35.39 0.91 -21.07
CA ALA A 606 36.78 0.93 -20.63
C ALA A 606 36.94 1.26 -19.13
N LEU A 607 36.37 0.41 -18.27
CA LEU A 607 36.44 0.53 -16.81
C LEU A 607 37.66 -0.20 -16.23
N PRO A 608 38.28 0.31 -15.14
CA PRO A 608 39.40 -0.37 -14.48
C PRO A 608 39.04 -1.79 -14.06
N GLY A 609 39.83 -2.78 -14.50
CA GLY A 609 39.58 -4.20 -14.20
C GLY A 609 38.56 -4.91 -15.10
N ASN A 610 37.88 -4.20 -16.01
CA ASN A 610 36.99 -4.85 -16.99
C ASN A 610 37.81 -5.58 -18.06
N ALA A 611 37.94 -6.90 -17.95
CA ALA A 611 38.59 -7.75 -18.96
C ALA A 611 37.89 -7.77 -20.32
N ASN A 612 36.70 -7.18 -20.43
CA ASN A 612 35.94 -7.02 -21.67
C ASN A 612 36.00 -5.60 -22.25
N ALA A 613 36.74 -4.67 -21.64
CA ALA A 613 36.88 -3.30 -22.13
C ALA A 613 37.25 -3.25 -23.63
N GLY A 614 36.49 -2.49 -24.41
CA GLY A 614 36.69 -2.33 -25.86
C GLY A 614 36.18 -3.49 -26.72
N LYS A 615 35.67 -4.58 -26.12
CA LYS A 615 35.05 -5.69 -26.86
C LYS A 615 33.65 -5.33 -27.34
N LEU A 616 33.25 -5.91 -28.47
CA LEU A 616 31.88 -5.81 -28.96
C LEU A 616 30.99 -6.75 -28.14
N ALA A 617 29.82 -6.26 -27.75
CA ALA A 617 28.81 -6.98 -27.00
C ALA A 617 27.46 -6.90 -27.73
N ILE A 618 26.67 -7.98 -27.66
CA ILE A 618 25.32 -8.08 -28.22
C ILE A 618 24.36 -8.45 -27.10
N ARG A 619 23.27 -7.68 -26.96
CA ARG A 619 22.23 -7.84 -25.93
C ARG A 619 20.86 -7.94 -26.59
N SER A 620 20.00 -8.83 -26.10
CA SER A 620 18.61 -8.96 -26.59
C SER A 620 17.68 -7.87 -26.09
N ARG A 621 16.55 -7.69 -26.79
CA ARG A 621 15.46 -6.77 -26.47
C ARG A 621 14.12 -7.50 -26.61
N GLY A 622 13.34 -7.53 -25.52
CA GLY A 622 11.93 -7.92 -25.57
C GLY A 622 11.06 -6.77 -26.06
N ILE A 623 10.02 -7.05 -26.83
CA ILE A 623 9.14 -6.03 -27.41
C ILE A 623 7.74 -6.21 -26.84
N SER A 624 7.27 -5.24 -26.06
CA SER A 624 5.88 -5.23 -25.59
C SER A 624 4.96 -4.45 -26.53
N LYS A 625 5.48 -3.43 -27.24
CA LYS A 625 4.63 -2.57 -28.08
C LYS A 625 5.35 -1.88 -29.25
N LYS A 626 4.65 -1.83 -30.38
CA LYS A 626 4.95 -0.99 -31.56
C LYS A 626 3.94 0.15 -31.70
N ASN A 627 4.32 1.22 -32.39
CA ASN A 627 3.39 2.25 -32.85
C ASN A 627 2.81 1.95 -34.24
N GLU A 628 1.92 2.81 -34.73
CA GLU A 628 1.26 2.72 -36.05
C GLU A 628 2.22 2.78 -37.26
N ARG A 629 3.50 3.09 -37.04
CA ARG A 629 4.57 3.08 -38.06
C ARG A 629 5.47 1.85 -37.96
N GLY A 630 5.14 0.88 -37.08
CA GLY A 630 5.93 -0.32 -36.82
C GLY A 630 7.15 -0.08 -35.93
N GLU A 631 7.34 1.13 -35.40
CA GLU A 631 8.48 1.47 -34.56
C GLU A 631 8.26 0.92 -33.14
N VAL A 632 9.26 0.23 -32.57
CA VAL A 632 9.23 -0.22 -31.18
C VAL A 632 9.18 0.99 -30.25
N ILE A 633 8.12 1.08 -29.44
CA ILE A 633 7.93 2.17 -28.46
C ILE A 633 8.03 1.70 -27.01
N GLU A 634 8.04 0.39 -26.77
CA GLU A 634 8.01 -0.20 -25.45
C GLU A 634 8.70 -1.57 -25.45
N THR A 635 9.52 -1.83 -24.42
CA THR A 635 10.35 -3.03 -24.30
C THR A 635 10.23 -3.62 -22.89
N PHE A 636 10.41 -4.92 -22.77
CA PHE A 636 10.44 -5.63 -21.49
C PHE A 636 11.74 -6.44 -21.33
N ALA A 637 12.08 -6.80 -20.10
CA ALA A 637 13.30 -7.54 -19.81
C ALA A 637 13.19 -8.99 -20.31
N GLN A 638 14.02 -9.33 -21.29
CA GLN A 638 13.96 -10.64 -21.92
C GLN A 638 14.93 -11.66 -21.34
N ARG A 639 14.56 -12.92 -21.55
CA ARG A 639 15.34 -14.08 -21.14
C ARG A 639 15.97 -14.67 -22.40
N ASN A 640 17.30 -14.52 -22.49
CA ASN A 640 18.22 -15.31 -23.31
C ASN A 640 18.53 -14.80 -24.73
N VAL A 641 19.82 -14.80 -25.08
CA VAL A 641 20.38 -14.57 -26.42
C VAL A 641 21.53 -15.55 -26.64
N SER A 642 21.75 -16.00 -27.88
CA SER A 642 22.82 -16.95 -28.24
C SER A 642 23.25 -16.76 -29.70
N LEU A 643 24.47 -17.22 -30.03
CA LEU A 643 24.97 -17.22 -31.41
C LEU A 643 25.01 -18.65 -31.96
N VAL A 644 24.58 -18.84 -33.22
CA VAL A 644 24.31 -20.18 -33.77
C VAL A 644 25.17 -20.56 -34.97
N THR A 645 25.61 -19.58 -35.79
CA THR A 645 26.51 -19.86 -36.93
C THR A 645 27.53 -18.74 -37.11
N MET A 646 28.79 -19.11 -37.33
CA MET A 646 29.98 -18.24 -37.35
C MET A 646 30.70 -18.21 -38.72
N PRO A 647 30.22 -17.43 -39.69
CA PRO A 647 31.05 -17.00 -40.82
C PRO A 647 31.53 -15.53 -40.77
N VAL A 648 31.80 -14.96 -39.58
CA VAL A 648 32.60 -13.72 -39.44
C VAL A 648 33.81 -14.00 -38.55
N ALA A 649 35.01 -13.94 -39.14
CA ALA A 649 36.20 -14.59 -38.59
C ALA A 649 36.77 -13.89 -37.34
N GLY A 650 37.06 -14.67 -36.29
CA GLY A 650 37.79 -14.20 -35.10
C GLY A 650 37.02 -13.22 -34.19
N MET A 651 35.71 -13.04 -34.41
CA MET A 651 34.89 -12.17 -33.58
C MET A 651 34.48 -12.84 -32.26
N PHE A 652 33.90 -14.03 -32.28
CA PHE A 652 33.34 -14.72 -31.10
C PHE A 652 33.91 -16.14 -30.96
N ALA A 653 33.88 -16.68 -29.75
CA ALA A 653 34.46 -17.99 -29.47
C ALA A 653 33.69 -19.09 -30.19
N ALA A 654 34.40 -20.13 -30.62
CA ALA A 654 33.78 -21.38 -31.07
C ALA A 654 32.91 -22.07 -29.98
N ALA A 655 33.04 -21.64 -28.72
CA ALA A 655 32.27 -22.11 -27.57
C ALA A 655 31.07 -21.23 -27.20
N ASP A 656 30.82 -20.10 -27.87
CA ASP A 656 29.71 -19.17 -27.56
C ASP A 656 28.30 -19.67 -27.97
N THR A 657 28.19 -20.95 -28.31
CA THR A 657 26.93 -21.64 -28.66
C THR A 657 25.99 -21.86 -27.47
N GLY A 658 26.30 -21.29 -26.29
CA GLY A 658 25.56 -21.57 -25.05
C GLY A 658 25.79 -20.60 -23.89
N SER A 659 25.96 -19.29 -24.12
CA SER A 659 26.04 -18.29 -23.04
C SER A 659 24.65 -17.73 -22.64
N TRP A 660 24.27 -17.88 -21.36
CA TRP A 660 22.97 -17.45 -20.82
C TRP A 660 23.16 -16.70 -19.50
N LYS A 661 22.48 -15.56 -19.32
CA LYS A 661 22.05 -15.05 -18.00
C LYS A 661 20.69 -14.39 -18.12
N THR A 662 19.80 -14.70 -17.18
CA THR A 662 18.40 -14.28 -17.15
C THR A 662 18.22 -12.82 -16.72
N ALA A 663 17.03 -12.29 -16.96
CA ALA A 663 16.62 -10.97 -16.50
C ALA A 663 16.81 -10.78 -14.98
N GLY A 664 17.19 -9.56 -14.59
CA GLY A 664 16.78 -8.99 -13.31
C GLY A 664 17.52 -9.40 -12.04
N GLY A 665 18.75 -9.92 -12.12
CA GLY A 665 19.56 -10.22 -10.93
C GLY A 665 20.04 -8.97 -10.17
N ALA A 666 20.20 -9.10 -8.85
CA ALA A 666 20.97 -8.17 -8.04
C ALA A 666 22.36 -7.97 -8.64
N ASP A 667 22.85 -6.73 -8.70
CA ASP A 667 24.29 -6.52 -8.73
C ASP A 667 24.86 -6.36 -7.33
N SER A 668 26.12 -6.72 -7.16
CA SER A 668 26.80 -6.57 -5.88
C SER A 668 27.65 -5.30 -5.85
N VAL A 669 27.15 -4.26 -5.17
CA VAL A 669 27.90 -3.00 -4.94
C VAL A 669 28.76 -3.17 -3.69
N ARG A 670 29.65 -4.16 -3.76
CA ARG A 670 30.54 -4.55 -2.67
C ARG A 670 32.00 -4.40 -3.07
N LYS A 671 32.79 -3.85 -2.15
CA LYS A 671 34.24 -3.91 -2.21
C LYS A 671 34.67 -5.30 -1.72
N MET A 672 35.33 -6.05 -2.60
CA MET A 672 35.91 -7.33 -2.26
C MET A 672 37.30 -7.12 -1.62
N THR A 673 37.74 -8.07 -0.80
CA THR A 673 39.10 -8.07 -0.23
C THR A 673 40.21 -8.09 -1.28
N THR A 674 39.90 -8.51 -2.51
CA THR A 674 40.77 -8.37 -3.68
C THR A 674 40.18 -7.34 -4.66
N ALA A 675 40.99 -6.36 -5.08
CA ALA A 675 40.55 -5.28 -5.97
C ALA A 675 39.94 -5.81 -7.29
N ASN A 676 40.54 -6.85 -7.88
CA ASN A 676 40.09 -7.47 -9.13
C ASN A 676 38.72 -8.15 -9.06
N ALA A 677 38.16 -8.36 -7.86
CA ALA A 677 36.82 -8.93 -7.68
C ALA A 677 35.76 -7.86 -7.29
N THR A 678 36.17 -6.61 -7.06
CA THR A 678 35.25 -5.50 -6.81
C THR A 678 34.53 -5.12 -8.11
N ASN A 679 33.23 -4.82 -8.06
CA ASN A 679 32.48 -4.46 -9.26
C ASN A 679 33.06 -3.16 -9.87
N PRO A 680 33.50 -3.16 -11.15
CA PRO A 680 34.17 -2.01 -11.77
C PRO A 680 33.25 -0.80 -12.01
N LYS A 681 31.92 -0.96 -11.92
CA LYS A 681 30.94 0.13 -11.92
C LYS A 681 30.78 0.81 -10.56
N ALA A 682 31.38 0.27 -9.49
CA ALA A 682 31.36 0.81 -8.14
C ALA A 682 32.66 1.58 -7.80
N VAL A 683 32.55 2.88 -7.55
CA VAL A 683 33.66 3.74 -7.11
C VAL A 683 33.49 4.06 -5.63
N PHE A 684 34.48 3.73 -4.81
CA PHE A 684 34.48 3.91 -3.37
C PHE A 684 35.35 5.12 -2.98
N SER A 685 34.78 6.09 -2.27
CA SER A 685 35.49 7.24 -1.69
C SER A 685 35.30 7.27 -0.17
N ALA A 686 35.98 8.16 0.55
CA ALA A 686 35.71 8.29 1.99
C ALA A 686 34.28 8.79 2.26
N ALA A 687 33.71 9.60 1.35
CA ALA A 687 32.42 10.25 1.56
C ALA A 687 31.21 9.44 1.09
N ASN A 688 31.38 8.56 0.09
CA ASN A 688 30.28 7.85 -0.56
C ASN A 688 30.76 6.65 -1.39
N ILE A 689 29.80 5.86 -1.85
CA ILE A 689 29.95 4.91 -2.96
C ILE A 689 29.15 5.46 -4.14
N GLN A 690 29.74 5.47 -5.34
CA GLN A 690 29.03 5.77 -6.58
C GLN A 690 28.91 4.51 -7.42
N TYR A 691 27.72 4.24 -7.96
CA TYR A 691 27.45 3.09 -8.81
C TYR A 691 26.79 3.52 -10.12
N THR A 692 27.52 3.38 -11.22
CA THR A 692 27.03 3.73 -12.57
C THR A 692 26.15 2.60 -13.10
N LEU A 693 24.90 2.88 -13.46
CA LEU A 693 23.98 1.89 -14.03
C LEU A 693 24.34 1.53 -15.48
N ASP A 694 23.48 0.79 -16.17
CA ASP A 694 23.48 0.75 -17.64
C ASP A 694 22.77 1.98 -18.24
N PRO A 695 23.03 2.33 -19.52
CA PRO A 695 22.25 3.33 -20.26
C PRO A 695 20.74 3.01 -20.34
N VAL A 696 19.90 4.05 -20.38
CA VAL A 696 18.42 3.93 -20.39
C VAL A 696 17.79 3.71 -21.77
N ASP A 697 18.59 3.34 -22.78
CA ASP A 697 18.21 3.32 -24.21
C ASP A 697 16.85 2.68 -24.49
N ASP A 698 16.69 1.42 -24.08
CA ASP A 698 15.52 0.60 -24.38
C ASP A 698 14.33 0.86 -23.44
N LEU A 699 14.55 1.56 -22.32
CA LEU A 699 13.56 1.66 -21.24
C LEU A 699 12.29 2.40 -21.68
N ALA A 700 11.14 1.89 -21.26
CA ALA A 700 9.85 2.53 -21.47
C ALA A 700 9.75 3.89 -20.72
N PRO A 701 8.88 4.81 -21.17
CA PRO A 701 8.55 6.01 -20.40
C PRO A 701 7.99 5.68 -19.02
N GLY A 702 8.56 6.26 -17.96
CA GLY A 702 8.12 5.98 -16.60
C GLY A 702 9.06 6.44 -15.49
N THR A 703 8.70 6.11 -14.26
CA THR A 703 9.51 6.28 -13.06
C THR A 703 10.07 4.93 -12.63
N TYR A 704 11.39 4.83 -12.57
CA TYR A 704 12.14 3.62 -12.20
C TYR A 704 12.61 3.72 -10.75
N ILE A 705 12.65 2.58 -10.07
CA ILE A 705 13.00 2.44 -8.66
C ILE A 705 14.38 1.80 -8.57
N VAL A 706 15.32 2.44 -7.90
CA VAL A 706 16.57 1.83 -7.43
C VAL A 706 16.36 1.38 -5.99
N HIS A 707 16.63 0.10 -5.71
CA HIS A 707 16.60 -0.48 -4.37
C HIS A 707 18.01 -0.96 -3.97
N VAL A 708 18.41 -0.63 -2.75
CA VAL A 708 19.69 -0.98 -2.14
C VAL A 708 19.45 -1.78 -0.87
N GLU A 709 20.26 -2.81 -0.65
CA GLU A 709 20.22 -3.66 0.54
C GLU A 709 21.63 -4.05 0.98
N TYR A 710 22.03 -3.67 2.19
CA TYR A 710 23.21 -4.16 2.89
C TYR A 710 22.74 -5.07 4.02
N ALA A 711 23.25 -6.29 4.09
CA ALA A 711 22.84 -7.30 5.06
C ALA A 711 24.04 -8.00 5.69
N ASP A 712 23.95 -8.23 7.00
CA ASP A 712 24.99 -8.83 7.82
C ASP A 712 24.78 -10.35 7.91
N ALA A 713 25.34 -11.01 8.93
CA ALA A 713 25.34 -12.47 9.02
C ALA A 713 23.95 -13.13 8.91
N GLN A 714 24.00 -14.40 8.50
CA GLN A 714 22.90 -15.39 8.40
C GLN A 714 22.17 -15.56 7.06
N ARG A 715 22.39 -14.72 6.03
CA ARG A 715 21.90 -15.02 4.66
C ARG A 715 22.76 -16.05 3.91
N GLY A 716 23.31 -17.03 4.61
CA GLY A 716 24.14 -18.10 4.06
C GLY A 716 23.30 -19.26 3.50
N PRO A 717 23.71 -19.92 2.40
CA PRO A 717 22.91 -20.95 1.72
C PRO A 717 22.75 -22.29 2.48
N GLY A 718 23.03 -22.32 3.79
CA GLY A 718 22.99 -23.52 4.64
C GLY A 718 22.13 -23.41 5.91
N ASN A 719 21.54 -22.24 6.21
CA ASN A 719 20.56 -22.10 7.29
C ASN A 719 19.15 -22.10 6.67
N PRO A 720 18.39 -23.21 6.74
CA PRO A 720 16.98 -23.20 6.33
C PRO A 720 16.16 -22.30 7.26
N PRO A 721 15.09 -21.65 6.75
CA PRO A 721 14.29 -20.70 7.51
C PRO A 721 13.24 -21.42 8.38
N GLU A 722 13.72 -22.26 9.29
CA GLU A 722 12.93 -22.96 10.33
C GLU A 722 13.22 -22.39 11.73
N PRO A 723 12.22 -22.28 12.64
CA PRO A 723 12.44 -21.86 14.03
C PRO A 723 13.36 -22.81 14.83
N PRO A 724 14.06 -22.34 15.89
CA PRO A 724 13.99 -21.01 16.49
C PRO A 724 15.00 -20.03 15.85
N MET A 725 14.47 -18.99 15.19
CA MET A 725 15.26 -17.93 14.56
C MET A 725 15.68 -16.88 15.59
N VAL A 726 16.87 -17.04 16.16
CA VAL A 726 17.35 -16.18 17.26
C VAL A 726 18.21 -14.99 16.80
N ASP A 727 18.74 -14.98 15.58
CA ASP A 727 19.84 -14.07 15.18
C ASP A 727 19.72 -13.45 13.77
N TYR A 728 18.56 -13.48 13.10
CA TYR A 728 18.39 -12.70 11.87
C TYR A 728 18.40 -11.20 12.21
N ARG A 729 19.28 -10.43 11.56
CA ARG A 729 19.48 -8.99 11.82
C ARG A 729 19.00 -8.17 10.63
N THR A 730 18.40 -7.03 10.93
CA THR A 730 17.76 -6.17 9.93
C THR A 730 18.75 -5.68 8.88
N PRO A 731 18.51 -5.95 7.58
CA PRO A 731 19.32 -5.36 6.54
C PRO A 731 19.06 -3.85 6.46
N SER A 732 20.14 -3.09 6.30
CA SER A 732 20.09 -1.67 6.00
C SER A 732 19.60 -1.48 4.56
N VAL A 733 18.49 -0.76 4.37
CA VAL A 733 17.77 -0.71 3.07
C VAL A 733 17.39 0.72 2.69
N ALA A 734 17.50 1.05 1.40
CA ALA A 734 17.03 2.31 0.86
C ALA A 734 16.45 2.17 -0.55
N VAL A 735 15.55 3.10 -0.89
CA VAL A 735 14.97 3.25 -2.22
C VAL A 735 15.02 4.69 -2.69
N ALA A 736 15.32 4.86 -3.97
CA ALA A 736 15.29 6.12 -4.69
C ALA A 736 14.65 5.90 -6.06
N THR A 737 14.20 6.97 -6.70
CA THR A 737 13.56 6.90 -8.01
C THR A 737 14.20 7.84 -9.01
N PHE A 738 14.13 7.47 -10.30
CA PHE A 738 14.50 8.35 -11.40
C PHE A 738 13.50 8.24 -12.54
N ASN A 739 13.42 9.27 -13.36
CA ASN A 739 12.45 9.40 -14.43
C ASN A 739 13.12 9.13 -15.77
N VAL A 740 12.46 8.37 -16.64
CA VAL A 740 12.92 8.07 -18.01
C VAL A 740 11.84 8.50 -18.98
N LYS A 741 12.19 9.32 -19.97
CA LYS A 741 11.31 9.75 -21.08
C LYS A 741 9.90 10.19 -20.61
N THR A 742 9.75 10.79 -19.42
CA THR A 742 8.43 11.08 -18.82
C THR A 742 7.65 12.15 -19.57
N ASP A 743 8.29 12.89 -20.47
CA ASP A 743 7.60 13.71 -21.47
C ASP A 743 6.59 12.88 -22.29
N LYS A 744 6.89 11.60 -22.57
CA LYS A 744 6.03 10.67 -23.33
C LYS A 744 4.90 10.02 -22.54
N LEU A 745 4.88 10.12 -21.20
CA LEU A 745 3.75 9.62 -20.41
C LEU A 745 2.48 10.44 -20.71
N SER A 746 1.33 9.77 -20.79
CA SER A 746 0.02 10.43 -20.99
C SER A 746 -0.46 11.17 -19.73
N ALA A 747 -1.44 12.06 -19.89
CA ALA A 747 -1.98 12.86 -18.79
C ALA A 747 -2.66 12.02 -17.69
N SER A 748 -3.18 10.83 -18.01
CA SER A 748 -3.76 9.91 -17.01
C SER A 748 -2.69 9.20 -16.17
N GLN A 749 -1.52 8.91 -16.76
CA GLN A 749 -0.38 8.26 -16.12
C GLN A 749 0.46 9.22 -15.25
N LYS A 750 0.39 10.53 -15.51
CA LYS A 750 1.19 11.56 -14.80
C LYS A 750 0.58 11.98 -13.46
N GLY A 751 1.39 12.00 -12.41
CA GLY A 751 1.11 12.69 -11.16
C GLY A 751 1.16 14.21 -11.32
N ALA A 752 0.79 14.95 -10.26
CA ALA A 752 0.84 16.41 -10.25
C ALA A 752 2.26 16.99 -10.37
N ASP A 753 3.28 16.17 -10.07
CA ASP A 753 4.71 16.45 -10.24
C ASP A 753 5.26 16.05 -11.62
N GLY A 754 4.42 15.52 -12.52
CA GLY A 754 4.80 15.03 -13.84
C GLY A 754 5.47 13.65 -13.85
N THR A 755 5.62 12.99 -12.71
CA THR A 755 6.17 11.62 -12.59
C THR A 755 5.08 10.56 -12.84
N GLU A 756 5.46 9.29 -12.91
CA GLU A 756 4.49 8.20 -13.04
C GLU A 756 3.75 7.93 -11.73
N LYS A 757 2.42 7.91 -11.78
CA LYS A 757 1.59 7.57 -10.63
C LYS A 757 1.84 6.11 -10.19
N PRO A 758 1.96 5.84 -8.87
CA PRO A 758 2.08 4.47 -8.36
C PRO A 758 0.78 3.66 -8.55
N VAL A 759 0.87 2.34 -8.47
CA VAL A 759 -0.31 1.45 -8.53
C VAL A 759 -1.23 1.63 -7.32
N ALA A 760 -0.65 1.76 -6.13
CA ALA A 760 -1.34 1.99 -4.86
C ALA A 760 -0.60 3.10 -4.08
N GLY A 761 -1.30 3.84 -3.20
CA GLY A 761 -0.70 5.00 -2.54
C GLY A 761 -1.29 5.44 -1.19
N ASN A 762 -2.26 4.69 -0.64
CA ASN A 762 -2.95 5.06 0.59
C ASN A 762 -2.80 4.03 1.73
N CYS A 763 -1.80 3.14 1.65
CA CYS A 763 -1.48 2.15 2.69
C CYS A 763 -1.22 2.80 4.07
N THR A 764 -0.74 4.03 4.07
CA THR A 764 -0.51 4.87 5.26
C THR A 764 -1.77 5.19 6.05
N ALA A 765 -2.96 4.99 5.48
CA ALA A 765 -4.22 5.31 6.14
C ALA A 765 -4.52 4.42 7.36
N CYS A 766 -4.07 3.16 7.34
CA CYS A 766 -4.28 2.19 8.43
C CYS A 766 -2.97 1.67 9.04
N HIS A 767 -1.88 1.56 8.27
CA HIS A 767 -0.65 0.87 8.72
C HIS A 767 0.42 1.75 9.41
N TRP A 768 0.12 3.02 9.71
CA TRP A 768 1.20 4.02 9.80
C TRP A 768 1.03 5.19 10.80
N SER A 769 2.17 5.75 11.24
CA SER A 769 2.31 6.92 12.12
C SER A 769 2.82 8.21 11.42
N SER A 770 2.38 9.40 11.83
CA SER A 770 2.83 10.66 11.21
C SER A 770 4.35 10.92 11.28
N ALA A 771 5.11 10.10 12.01
CA ALA A 771 6.57 10.15 12.10
C ALA A 771 7.31 9.35 11.00
N GLY A 772 6.59 8.68 10.09
CA GLY A 772 7.21 7.86 9.04
C GLY A 772 7.38 6.39 9.40
N THR A 773 6.73 5.90 10.47
CA THR A 773 6.85 4.51 10.92
C THR A 773 5.62 3.69 10.52
N GLY A 774 5.84 2.70 9.64
CA GLY A 774 4.89 1.64 9.28
C GLY A 774 5.47 0.26 9.61
N PHE A 775 4.61 -0.74 9.83
CA PHE A 775 4.97 -2.04 10.44
C PHE A 775 6.07 -2.82 9.70
N VAL A 776 6.73 -3.77 10.39
CA VAL A 776 7.71 -4.68 9.78
C VAL A 776 7.02 -5.95 9.29
N LEU A 777 7.17 -6.28 8.00
CA LEU A 777 6.79 -7.59 7.46
C LEU A 777 7.91 -8.61 7.69
N ASP A 778 7.51 -9.87 7.92
CA ASP A 778 8.38 -11.06 7.89
C ASP A 778 9.63 -10.94 8.77
N ASN A 779 9.39 -10.75 10.09
CA ASN A 779 10.35 -10.47 11.18
C ASN A 779 11.72 -11.18 11.03
N PRO A 780 11.82 -12.47 10.65
CA PRO A 780 13.11 -13.17 10.57
C PRO A 780 13.62 -13.48 9.15
N ARG A 781 12.98 -12.99 8.06
CA ARG A 781 13.43 -13.28 6.68
C ARG A 781 13.98 -12.07 5.95
N HIS A 782 13.30 -10.92 6.02
CA HIS A 782 13.78 -9.62 5.51
C HIS A 782 13.02 -8.49 6.22
N ASN A 783 13.61 -7.82 7.23
CA ASN A 783 12.98 -6.62 7.76
C ASN A 783 12.94 -5.54 6.67
N LYS A 784 11.74 -5.32 6.15
CA LYS A 784 11.38 -4.16 5.34
C LYS A 784 10.28 -3.42 6.10
N LEU A 785 10.56 -2.17 6.48
CA LEU A 785 9.52 -1.22 6.88
C LEU A 785 8.46 -1.18 5.78
N PHE A 786 7.20 -1.43 6.14
CA PHE A 786 6.05 -1.30 5.26
C PHE A 786 5.70 0.20 5.11
N ASP A 787 6.62 0.93 4.46
CA ASP A 787 6.54 2.36 4.21
C ASP A 787 5.70 2.72 2.94
N GLU A 788 5.66 3.99 2.52
CA GLU A 788 4.74 4.50 1.49
C GLU A 788 5.33 4.24 0.12
N LYS A 789 6.64 4.06 0.13
CA LYS A 789 7.47 3.45 -0.88
C LYS A 789 7.44 1.92 -0.80
N THR A 790 6.63 1.24 0.03
CA THR A 790 6.56 -0.25 0.06
C THR A 790 6.28 -0.84 -1.31
N ALA A 791 5.30 -0.28 -2.02
CA ALA A 791 4.96 -0.75 -3.36
C ALA A 791 6.17 -0.67 -4.31
N ASP A 792 7.08 0.28 -4.08
CA ASP A 792 8.31 0.48 -4.83
C ASP A 792 9.47 -0.40 -4.29
N ARG A 793 9.61 -0.50 -2.96
CA ARG A 793 10.64 -1.22 -2.19
C ARG A 793 10.49 -2.73 -2.26
N CYS A 794 9.30 -3.24 -1.98
CA CYS A 794 8.99 -4.66 -1.99
C CYS A 794 8.60 -5.14 -3.40
N GLY A 795 7.95 -4.29 -4.21
CA GLY A 795 7.53 -4.65 -5.57
C GLY A 795 8.68 -5.13 -6.45
N GLY A 796 9.84 -4.45 -6.41
CA GLY A 796 11.01 -4.87 -7.20
C GLY A 796 11.53 -6.30 -6.94
N CYS A 797 11.20 -6.89 -5.79
CA CYS A 797 11.58 -8.27 -5.43
C CYS A 797 10.40 -9.26 -5.40
N HIS A 798 9.17 -8.76 -5.23
CA HIS A 798 7.95 -9.55 -5.06
C HIS A 798 6.90 -9.33 -6.16
N ASP A 799 7.23 -8.70 -7.29
CA ASP A 799 6.33 -8.73 -8.46
C ASP A 799 6.53 -10.02 -9.29
N TYR A 800 5.77 -10.15 -10.38
CA TYR A 800 5.62 -11.29 -11.30
C TYR A 800 6.91 -12.04 -11.72
N LEU A 801 8.08 -11.43 -11.56
CA LEU A 801 9.36 -11.89 -12.10
C LEU A 801 10.38 -12.34 -11.03
N SER A 802 9.96 -12.56 -9.77
CA SER A 802 10.84 -12.87 -8.61
C SER A 802 11.76 -14.10 -8.74
N GLY A 803 11.67 -14.87 -9.83
CA GLY A 803 12.60 -15.95 -10.15
C GLY A 803 12.41 -17.24 -9.34
N GLN A 804 11.50 -17.26 -8.36
CA GLN A 804 11.01 -18.50 -7.79
C GLN A 804 10.22 -19.27 -8.86
N LYS A 805 10.87 -20.28 -9.43
CA LYS A 805 10.16 -21.33 -10.16
C LYS A 805 9.19 -22.01 -9.19
N PRO A 806 7.90 -22.16 -9.52
CA PRO A 806 7.11 -23.19 -8.87
C PRO A 806 7.83 -24.51 -9.06
N ASP A 807 7.96 -25.29 -7.99
CA ASP A 807 8.39 -26.66 -8.16
C ASP A 807 7.31 -27.40 -8.98
N ALA A 808 7.74 -28.16 -9.99
CA ALA A 808 6.84 -28.80 -10.94
C ALA A 808 5.92 -29.87 -10.30
N THR A 809 6.17 -30.26 -9.05
CA THR A 809 5.42 -31.28 -8.33
C THR A 809 4.29 -30.72 -7.46
N THR A 810 4.37 -29.46 -6.98
CA THR A 810 3.31 -28.88 -6.13
C THR A 810 2.22 -28.13 -6.90
N GLN A 811 2.55 -27.43 -8.00
CA GLN A 811 1.59 -26.59 -8.77
C GLN A 811 0.76 -25.58 -7.94
N GLN A 812 1.16 -25.27 -6.71
CA GLN A 812 0.33 -24.47 -5.81
C GLN A 812 0.39 -22.98 -6.14
N ARG A 813 -0.65 -22.27 -5.70
CA ARG A 813 -0.96 -20.87 -6.03
C ARG A 813 0.26 -19.98 -5.78
N TYR A 814 0.55 -19.06 -6.70
CA TYR A 814 1.73 -18.18 -6.63
C TYR A 814 1.61 -17.12 -5.52
N ALA A 815 1.73 -17.55 -4.27
CA ALA A 815 1.61 -16.75 -3.05
C ALA A 815 2.89 -15.91 -2.76
N GLY A 816 3.91 -15.97 -3.62
CA GLY A 816 5.13 -15.17 -3.47
C GLY A 816 4.98 -13.69 -3.83
N SER A 817 3.95 -13.34 -4.61
CA SER A 817 3.82 -11.98 -5.14
C SER A 817 3.21 -10.98 -4.15
N LEU A 818 3.67 -9.73 -4.18
CA LEU A 818 3.16 -8.63 -3.36
C LEU A 818 1.69 -8.32 -3.68
N SER A 819 1.34 -8.36 -4.98
CA SER A 819 -0.04 -8.18 -5.46
C SER A 819 -0.97 -9.20 -4.81
N ASN A 820 -0.66 -10.50 -4.91
CA ASN A 820 -1.44 -11.56 -4.29
C ASN A 820 -1.47 -11.39 -2.76
N ARG A 821 -0.31 -11.36 -2.10
CA ARG A 821 -0.19 -11.24 -0.63
C ARG A 821 -0.99 -10.09 -0.02
N VAL A 822 -0.91 -8.90 -0.60
CA VAL A 822 -1.64 -7.72 -0.10
C VAL A 822 -3.15 -7.95 -0.22
N HIS A 823 -3.64 -8.51 -1.32
CA HIS A 823 -5.06 -8.82 -1.46
C HIS A 823 -5.48 -9.98 -0.52
N SER A 824 -4.66 -11.03 -0.39
CA SER A 824 -4.93 -12.18 0.50
C SER A 824 -5.01 -11.81 1.97
N VAL A 825 -4.12 -10.96 2.48
CA VAL A 825 -4.14 -10.54 3.90
C VAL A 825 -5.36 -9.66 4.20
N HIS A 826 -5.81 -8.84 3.24
CA HIS A 826 -7.01 -8.03 3.38
C HIS A 826 -8.32 -8.79 3.09
N ASN A 827 -8.30 -9.89 2.34
CA ASN A 827 -9.45 -10.79 2.24
C ASN A 827 -9.53 -11.74 3.46
N GLY A 828 -8.37 -12.17 3.96
CA GLY A 828 -8.15 -12.78 5.27
C GLY A 828 -9.14 -13.90 5.59
N ALA A 829 -9.99 -13.65 6.59
CA ALA A 829 -10.99 -14.61 7.08
C ALA A 829 -12.07 -15.02 6.04
N ALA A 830 -12.21 -14.30 4.92
CA ALA A 830 -13.11 -14.65 3.82
C ALA A 830 -12.50 -15.60 2.78
N LEU A 831 -11.25 -16.05 2.96
CA LEU A 831 -10.60 -17.04 2.10
C LEU A 831 -11.08 -18.47 2.43
N ASN A 832 -11.21 -19.30 1.38
CA ASN A 832 -11.55 -20.72 1.48
C ASN A 832 -10.32 -21.55 1.91
N TYR A 833 -9.13 -21.15 1.50
CA TYR A 833 -7.85 -21.80 1.81
C TYR A 833 -6.80 -20.76 2.23
N PRO A 834 -7.03 -20.04 3.36
CA PRO A 834 -6.23 -18.88 3.77
C PRO A 834 -4.73 -19.17 3.88
N THR A 835 -4.34 -20.33 4.44
CA THR A 835 -2.95 -20.74 4.63
C THR A 835 -2.21 -20.90 3.30
N ILE A 836 -2.85 -21.53 2.31
CA ILE A 836 -2.31 -21.73 0.95
C ILE A 836 -2.24 -20.39 0.19
N THR A 837 -3.29 -19.57 0.30
CA THR A 837 -3.44 -18.34 -0.49
C THR A 837 -2.56 -17.18 0.04
N VAL A 838 -2.34 -17.09 1.36
CA VAL A 838 -1.37 -16.15 1.96
C VAL A 838 0.07 -16.70 1.88
N GLY A 839 0.25 -18.02 1.84
CA GLY A 839 1.55 -18.68 1.64
C GLY A 839 2.46 -18.68 2.87
N HIS A 840 1.88 -18.72 4.08
CA HIS A 840 2.60 -18.82 5.35
C HIS A 840 1.84 -19.78 6.28
N GLU A 841 2.56 -20.77 6.84
CA GLU A 841 2.01 -21.73 7.80
C GLU A 841 1.91 -21.16 9.22
N GLU A 842 1.03 -21.75 10.02
CA GLU A 842 0.77 -21.36 11.39
C GLU A 842 1.92 -21.77 12.32
N THR A 843 2.74 -20.81 12.75
CA THR A 843 3.66 -21.03 13.87
C THR A 843 3.64 -19.86 14.84
N ALA A 844 3.99 -20.13 16.10
CA ALA A 844 4.06 -19.14 17.18
C ALA A 844 5.02 -17.97 16.89
N ALA A 845 5.92 -18.10 15.90
CA ALA A 845 6.92 -17.08 15.57
C ALA A 845 6.46 -16.02 14.54
N PHE A 846 5.44 -16.30 13.73
CA PHE A 846 5.13 -15.49 12.53
C PHE A 846 3.84 -14.67 12.57
N GLY A 847 2.99 -14.86 13.59
CA GLY A 847 1.72 -14.17 13.72
C GLY A 847 0.61 -14.67 12.77
N ARG A 848 -0.64 -14.59 13.21
CA ARG A 848 -1.81 -15.13 12.48
C ARG A 848 -2.35 -14.14 11.43
N ASN A 849 -1.57 -13.94 10.36
CA ASN A 849 -1.82 -12.93 9.31
C ASN A 849 -3.08 -13.16 8.46
N TRP A 850 -3.71 -14.33 8.54
CA TRP A 850 -4.89 -14.69 7.73
C TRP A 850 -6.21 -14.74 8.53
N ARG A 851 -6.17 -14.77 9.87
CA ARG A 851 -7.36 -14.53 10.72
C ARG A 851 -7.56 -13.04 10.98
N ILE A 852 -7.40 -12.21 9.95
CA ILE A 852 -7.69 -10.77 9.99
C ILE A 852 -9.02 -10.57 9.25
N THR A 853 -9.95 -9.89 9.90
CA THR A 853 -11.16 -9.38 9.24
C THR A 853 -10.88 -7.94 8.85
N TYR A 854 -10.82 -7.65 7.55
CA TYR A 854 -10.60 -6.28 7.09
C TYR A 854 -11.81 -5.41 7.48
N PRO A 855 -11.61 -4.24 8.12
CA PRO A 855 -12.69 -3.47 8.75
C PRO A 855 -13.61 -2.71 7.78
N MET A 856 -13.41 -2.87 6.47
CA MET A 856 -14.20 -2.28 5.40
C MET A 856 -14.43 -3.28 4.26
N ASP A 857 -15.36 -2.97 3.36
CA ASP A 857 -15.58 -3.74 2.13
C ASP A 857 -14.32 -3.72 1.26
N VAL A 858 -13.65 -4.88 1.12
CA VAL A 858 -12.43 -5.02 0.30
C VAL A 858 -12.68 -4.71 -1.19
N ARG A 859 -13.95 -4.67 -1.64
CA ARG A 859 -14.34 -4.25 -2.99
C ARG A 859 -14.27 -2.72 -3.19
N ASN A 860 -14.13 -1.93 -2.12
CA ASN A 860 -13.90 -0.49 -2.20
C ASN A 860 -12.41 -0.19 -2.48
N CYS A 861 -11.95 -0.55 -3.69
CA CYS A 861 -10.55 -0.47 -4.09
C CYS A 861 -9.95 0.95 -4.02
N GLU A 862 -10.77 2.01 -4.08
CA GLU A 862 -10.31 3.40 -3.93
C GLU A 862 -9.67 3.66 -2.54
N SER A 863 -9.87 2.81 -1.53
CA SER A 863 -9.17 2.88 -0.24
C SER A 863 -7.66 2.66 -0.35
N CYS A 864 -7.21 1.84 -1.29
CA CYS A 864 -5.79 1.58 -1.55
C CYS A 864 -5.31 2.21 -2.87
N HIS A 865 -6.24 2.36 -3.82
CA HIS A 865 -6.01 2.85 -5.18
C HIS A 865 -6.80 4.14 -5.54
N PRO A 866 -6.61 5.28 -4.83
CA PRO A 866 -7.33 6.51 -5.15
C PRO A 866 -7.08 6.98 -6.60
N ALA A 867 -8.14 7.23 -7.35
CA ALA A 867 -8.05 7.62 -8.77
C ALA A 867 -7.29 8.94 -9.02
N SER A 868 -7.21 9.81 -8.01
CA SER A 868 -6.46 11.08 -8.08
C SER A 868 -4.94 10.89 -8.02
N THR A 869 -4.45 9.91 -7.24
CA THR A 869 -3.02 9.73 -6.96
C THR A 869 -2.41 8.47 -7.57
N THR A 870 -3.23 7.51 -8.00
CA THR A 870 -2.75 6.22 -8.54
C THR A 870 -2.97 6.07 -10.04
N SER A 871 -2.24 5.13 -10.66
CA SER A 871 -2.25 4.85 -12.10
C SER A 871 -3.62 4.44 -12.66
N GLY A 872 -4.54 4.00 -11.79
CA GLY A 872 -5.85 3.46 -12.18
C GLY A 872 -5.78 2.09 -12.86
N THR A 873 -4.61 1.42 -12.88
CA THR A 873 -4.43 0.12 -13.55
C THR A 873 -5.33 -0.97 -12.98
N TRP A 874 -5.76 -0.85 -11.72
CA TRP A 874 -6.75 -1.74 -11.12
C TRP A 874 -8.11 -1.77 -11.84
N LYS A 875 -8.46 -0.73 -12.61
CA LYS A 875 -9.68 -0.66 -13.45
C LYS A 875 -9.46 -1.12 -14.88
N THR A 876 -8.22 -1.11 -15.39
CA THR A 876 -7.92 -1.20 -16.83
C THR A 876 -6.97 -2.33 -17.21
N ASN A 877 -6.30 -2.93 -16.23
CA ASN A 877 -5.37 -4.04 -16.34
C ASN A 877 -5.64 -5.08 -15.22
N PRO A 878 -6.78 -5.80 -15.25
CA PRO A 878 -7.00 -6.92 -14.34
C PRO A 878 -5.91 -7.99 -14.56
N ASN A 879 -5.42 -8.59 -13.46
CA ASN A 879 -4.38 -9.62 -13.47
C ASN A 879 -4.74 -10.74 -12.49
N ARG A 880 -4.37 -11.98 -12.81
CA ARG A 880 -4.75 -13.16 -12.04
C ARG A 880 -4.19 -13.13 -10.61
N LEU A 881 -3.04 -12.49 -10.37
CA LEU A 881 -2.41 -12.48 -9.05
C LEU A 881 -3.20 -11.67 -8.01
N ALA A 882 -3.67 -10.47 -8.37
CA ALA A 882 -4.56 -9.69 -7.50
C ALA A 882 -5.88 -10.42 -7.27
N CYS A 883 -6.47 -10.95 -8.35
CA CYS A 883 -7.75 -11.64 -8.30
C CYS A 883 -7.68 -12.94 -7.46
N MET A 884 -6.62 -13.74 -7.58
CA MET A 884 -6.41 -14.95 -6.76
C MET A 884 -6.22 -14.65 -5.28
N GLY A 885 -5.74 -13.44 -4.93
CA GLY A 885 -5.65 -13.01 -3.54
C GLY A 885 -7.02 -12.80 -2.88
N CYS A 886 -8.06 -12.46 -3.65
CA CYS A 886 -9.44 -12.36 -3.15
C CYS A 886 -10.32 -13.57 -3.50
N HIS A 887 -10.00 -14.30 -4.56
CA HIS A 887 -10.82 -15.36 -5.13
C HIS A 887 -10.06 -16.68 -5.17
N ASP A 888 -10.25 -17.47 -4.12
CA ASP A 888 -9.39 -18.62 -3.84
C ASP A 888 -10.17 -19.94 -3.76
N SER A 889 -11.41 -19.99 -4.25
CA SER A 889 -12.12 -21.26 -4.42
C SER A 889 -11.49 -22.13 -5.51
N ASP A 890 -11.81 -23.42 -5.54
CA ASP A 890 -11.36 -24.33 -6.61
C ASP A 890 -11.83 -23.87 -7.99
N ALA A 891 -13.08 -23.37 -8.08
CA ALA A 891 -13.64 -22.82 -9.31
C ALA A 891 -12.91 -21.55 -9.77
N ALA A 892 -12.59 -20.64 -8.84
CA ALA A 892 -11.78 -19.45 -9.15
C ALA A 892 -10.37 -19.82 -9.59
N THR A 893 -9.73 -20.79 -8.91
CA THR A 893 -8.40 -21.29 -9.28
C THR A 893 -8.40 -21.94 -10.67
N ALA A 894 -9.42 -22.75 -10.99
CA ALA A 894 -9.59 -23.35 -12.31
C ALA A 894 -9.83 -22.30 -13.40
N HIS A 895 -10.63 -21.27 -13.12
CA HIS A 895 -10.83 -20.13 -14.00
C HIS A 895 -9.52 -19.38 -14.27
N MET A 896 -8.75 -19.03 -13.23
CA MET A 896 -7.49 -18.29 -13.39
C MET A 896 -6.42 -19.10 -14.17
N LYS A 897 -6.45 -20.44 -14.10
CA LYS A 897 -5.60 -21.31 -14.92
C LYS A 897 -5.94 -21.30 -16.42
N ILE A 898 -7.19 -21.03 -16.81
CA ILE A 898 -7.59 -20.92 -18.23
C ILE A 898 -7.44 -19.50 -18.78
N GLN A 899 -7.23 -18.49 -17.93
CA GLN A 899 -7.01 -17.09 -18.34
C GLN A 899 -5.55 -16.76 -18.69
N THR A 900 -4.72 -17.78 -18.93
CA THR A 900 -3.32 -17.58 -19.32
C THR A 900 -2.91 -18.50 -20.44
N TYR A 901 -2.35 -17.93 -21.51
CA TYR A 901 -1.66 -18.67 -22.55
C TYR A 901 -0.17 -18.79 -22.19
N ASP A 902 0.25 -20.00 -21.81
CA ASP A 902 1.63 -20.37 -21.52
C ASP A 902 2.30 -20.91 -22.80
N PRO A 903 3.28 -20.20 -23.38
CA PRO A 903 4.02 -20.67 -24.56
C PRO A 903 5.10 -21.72 -24.23
N THR A 904 5.45 -21.93 -22.95
CA THR A 904 6.39 -22.97 -22.50
C THR A 904 5.77 -23.90 -21.45
N PRO A 905 4.89 -24.86 -21.86
CA PRO A 905 3.94 -25.61 -20.99
C PRO A 905 4.54 -26.59 -19.96
N LEU A 906 5.81 -26.42 -19.58
CA LEU A 906 6.47 -27.12 -18.49
C LEU A 906 6.23 -26.46 -17.11
N ALA A 907 5.77 -25.19 -17.05
CA ALA A 907 5.41 -24.54 -15.78
C ALA A 907 4.44 -23.34 -15.97
N PRO A 908 3.14 -23.45 -15.63
CA PRO A 908 2.12 -22.39 -15.87
C PRO A 908 2.22 -21.13 -14.98
N TRP A 909 3.35 -20.95 -14.29
CA TRP A 909 3.74 -19.75 -13.53
C TRP A 909 5.26 -19.46 -13.68
N SER A 910 5.78 -19.73 -14.87
CA SER A 910 7.13 -19.41 -15.38
C SER A 910 7.36 -17.90 -15.54
N GLY A 911 6.27 -17.13 -15.75
CA GLY A 911 6.28 -15.68 -15.90
C GLY A 911 6.51 -15.20 -17.34
N ASP A 912 6.33 -16.09 -18.32
CA ASP A 912 6.20 -15.81 -19.75
C ASP A 912 4.76 -16.00 -20.26
N GLU A 913 3.80 -16.22 -19.36
CA GLU A 913 2.39 -16.37 -19.74
C GLU A 913 1.77 -15.06 -20.21
N GLN A 914 0.95 -15.12 -21.26
CA GLN A 914 0.10 -14.01 -21.67
C GLN A 914 -1.23 -14.05 -20.90
N GLU A 915 -1.47 -13.02 -20.09
CA GLU A 915 -2.74 -12.81 -19.36
C GLU A 915 -3.88 -12.45 -20.33
N SER A 916 -4.92 -13.29 -20.42
CA SER A 916 -6.14 -12.97 -21.16
C SER A 916 -7.18 -12.23 -20.32
N CYS A 917 -6.96 -12.04 -19.01
CA CYS A 917 -7.89 -11.36 -18.10
C CYS A 917 -8.43 -10.03 -18.67
N LYS A 918 -7.55 -9.18 -19.21
CA LYS A 918 -7.90 -7.88 -19.81
C LYS A 918 -8.69 -7.95 -21.12
N THR A 919 -8.62 -9.08 -21.82
CA THR A 919 -9.38 -9.33 -23.05
C THR A 919 -10.78 -9.88 -22.73
N CYS A 920 -10.91 -10.56 -21.57
CA CYS A 920 -12.15 -11.21 -21.15
C CYS A 920 -13.00 -10.40 -20.13
N HIS A 921 -12.39 -9.44 -19.43
CA HIS A 921 -13.01 -8.60 -18.39
C HIS A 921 -12.65 -7.11 -18.57
#